data_AF-A0A257U4V2-F1
#
_entry.id   AF-A0A257U4V2-F1
#
_cell.length_a   1.000
_cell.length_b   1.000
_cell.length_c   1.000
_cell.angle_alpha   90.00
_cell.angle_beta   90.00
_cell.angle_gamma   90.00
#
_symmetry.space_group_name_H-M   'P 1'
#
loop_
_entity.id
_entity.type
_entity.pdbx_description
1 polymer ?
#
loop_
_entity_poly.entity_id
_entity_poly.type
_entity_poly.pdbx_seq_one_letter_code
_entity_poly.pdbx_strand_id
1 'polypeptide(L)'
;MELMVTESSPEIAPGIRQLLAALRRRIRRYVWYEGLAATIAVLGASFWLALGADWFFEPPRAVRYGLLAAMAAAGVASAVWFLLRRILARLSDHSMAILLERRFGNLQDSLVTAVELTSRKEPATEIDEFGRQMLSETCREADRRSRNVQLSAVFNFRPLGRALIASGAILFSLAAAAVASPDMLRFGLRRLTTITDEPWPRNTHLRIEGFDNPQREHVVARGMDFEIHVQADAAPGRVVPQVVEVRYRTDDGKRDRGMMVREGTAAPAENTFQDYRYTFSSVLSGVAFDVAGGDARLRGLRLRVVESPNLGLTLACEYPAYMKRAAAEVPVTGVMPLPVGTRIKVRAHATKNLRQAQIDYLADDAPQTRKFVLDGARDFHFTIDRLASDQTLSFSLLDADGVANRGPIQLAMTAVADEPPQVDVRIEGIGSAITPQARLPLRGRVEDDYGVDRIWLEYTLDDDDPRRSDLASPASRSHVDVDLPFEVAQLELKPGQKLLLGARAADNRAPPAADGPNVAQGERFLLDVVTPDQLLALMETRELNLRQRFETIIQEVTDTRDSLAGLEKAPSEAAEKPPADGEPEAAAETVLQRNLLRVERAEQNNQKNAEETRGVAVAFDDIRAELVNNRVDTEELRIRLKDRISGPLKQIVDVQFAHLGRSLTALKKQLAGGAEHSDAAKSAIEQADLMIVALQKVRDQMLQLESFNEAVDLLREIIAAQQQVSEQTKKERSKKLRELLDDED
;
A
#
# COMPACT_ATOMS: atom_id res chain seq x y z
N MET A 1 140.00 -24.89 29.31
CA MET A 1 139.82 -23.51 28.82
C MET A 1 138.99 -23.62 27.55
N GLU A 2 137.73 -24.06 27.65
CA GLU A 2 136.57 -23.23 28.01
C GLU A 2 136.49 -21.94 27.19
N LEU A 3 135.71 -21.97 26.11
CA LEU A 3 134.47 -21.23 25.99
C LEU A 3 133.76 -21.66 24.70
N MET A 4 132.76 -22.53 24.86
CA MET A 4 131.71 -22.69 23.84
C MET A 4 131.00 -21.34 23.70
N VAL A 5 131.28 -20.62 22.62
CA VAL A 5 130.43 -19.50 22.19
C VAL A 5 129.25 -20.13 21.45
N THR A 6 128.19 -20.40 22.20
CA THR A 6 126.89 -20.76 21.66
C THR A 6 126.42 -19.69 20.68
N GLU A 7 126.18 -20.11 19.45
CA GLU A 7 125.43 -19.35 18.44
C GLU A 7 124.06 -18.96 19.01
N SER A 8 123.89 -17.67 19.31
CA SER A 8 122.57 -17.10 19.56
C SER A 8 122.29 -16.11 18.43
N SER A 9 121.43 -16.51 17.50
CA SER A 9 120.78 -15.61 16.54
C SER A 9 120.23 -14.39 17.30
N PRO A 10 120.33 -13.18 16.73
CA PRO A 10 119.84 -11.98 17.40
C PRO A 10 118.33 -12.06 17.56
N GLU A 11 117.87 -12.39 18.77
CA GLU A 11 116.47 -12.32 19.15
C GLU A 11 116.14 -10.93 19.71
N ILE A 12 114.95 -10.45 19.35
CA ILE A 12 114.37 -9.24 19.95
C ILE A 12 114.42 -9.36 21.48
N ALA A 13 114.91 -8.31 22.15
CA ALA A 13 114.97 -8.26 23.60
C ALA A 13 113.60 -8.62 24.23
N PRO A 14 113.57 -9.45 25.29
CA PRO A 14 112.32 -9.88 25.91
C PRO A 14 111.47 -8.71 26.40
N GLY A 15 112.08 -7.58 26.78
CA GLY A 15 111.41 -6.34 27.15
C GLY A 15 110.57 -5.73 26.01
N ILE A 16 111.12 -5.67 24.80
CA ILE A 16 110.42 -5.14 23.61
C ILE A 16 109.27 -6.08 23.20
N ARG A 17 109.49 -7.40 23.17
CA ARG A 17 108.42 -8.38 22.89
C ARG A 17 107.27 -8.26 23.92
N GLN A 18 107.60 -8.09 25.19
CA GLN A 18 106.60 -7.90 26.25
C GLN A 18 105.85 -6.57 26.11
N LEU A 19 106.52 -5.48 25.71
CA LEU A 19 105.90 -4.17 25.50
C LEU A 19 104.94 -4.20 24.29
N LEU A 20 105.36 -4.78 23.16
CA LEU A 20 104.50 -4.94 21.97
C LEU A 20 103.32 -5.89 22.27
N ALA A 21 103.54 -6.98 23.00
CA ALA A 21 102.47 -7.87 23.45
C ALA A 21 101.52 -7.19 24.46
N ALA A 22 102.03 -6.33 25.34
CA ALA A 22 101.22 -5.55 26.27
C ALA A 22 100.37 -4.50 25.54
N LEU A 23 100.94 -3.82 24.53
CA LEU A 23 100.21 -2.88 23.67
C LEU A 23 99.12 -3.62 22.89
N ARG A 24 99.43 -4.74 22.24
CA ARG A 24 98.45 -5.58 21.53
C ARG A 24 97.30 -6.01 22.44
N ARG A 25 97.59 -6.45 23.66
CA ARG A 25 96.56 -6.81 24.66
C ARG A 25 95.72 -5.62 25.11
N ARG A 26 96.28 -4.41 25.20
CA ARG A 26 95.53 -3.19 25.54
C ARG A 26 94.65 -2.71 24.38
N ILE A 27 95.15 -2.74 23.15
CA ILE A 27 94.38 -2.42 21.94
C ILE A 27 93.21 -3.38 21.78
N ARG A 28 93.45 -4.70 21.90
CA ARG A 28 92.38 -5.70 21.84
C ARG A 28 91.32 -5.50 22.92
N ARG A 29 91.72 -5.21 24.16
CA ARG A 29 90.78 -4.89 25.24
C ARG A 29 89.97 -3.63 24.97
N TYR A 30 90.62 -2.55 24.54
CA TYR A 30 89.95 -1.29 24.19
C TYR A 30 88.91 -1.49 23.07
N VAL A 31 89.31 -2.15 21.98
CA VAL A 31 88.41 -2.50 20.85
C VAL A 31 87.28 -3.40 21.29
N TRP A 32 87.55 -4.37 22.18
CA TRP A 32 86.53 -5.26 22.72
C TRP A 32 85.49 -4.50 23.55
N TYR A 33 85.91 -3.63 24.48
CA TYR A 33 85.00 -2.81 25.28
C TYR A 33 84.22 -1.80 24.43
N GLU A 34 84.87 -1.12 23.47
CA GLU A 34 84.19 -0.18 22.55
C GLU A 34 83.17 -0.90 21.68
N GLY A 35 83.55 -2.04 21.10
CA GLY A 35 82.68 -2.82 20.24
C GLY A 35 81.51 -3.46 20.99
N LEU A 36 81.74 -3.93 22.22
CA LEU A 36 80.70 -4.47 23.09
C LEU A 36 79.70 -3.38 23.47
N ALA A 37 80.18 -2.22 23.92
CA ALA A 37 79.33 -1.10 24.28
C ALA A 37 78.49 -0.60 23.08
N ALA A 38 79.10 -0.48 21.89
CA ALA A 38 78.37 -0.10 20.67
C ALA A 38 77.31 -1.14 20.27
N THR A 39 77.61 -2.43 20.37
CA THR A 39 76.67 -3.52 20.06
C THR A 39 75.49 -3.52 21.02
N ILE A 40 75.73 -3.35 22.33
CA ILE A 40 74.67 -3.22 23.34
C ILE A 40 73.77 -2.01 23.03
N ALA A 41 74.37 -0.88 22.65
CA ALA A 41 73.61 0.33 22.32
C ALA A 41 72.72 0.13 21.08
N VAL A 42 73.22 -0.48 20.00
CA VAL A 42 72.41 -0.74 18.79
C VAL A 42 71.29 -1.74 19.08
N LEU A 43 71.61 -2.83 19.79
CA LEU A 43 70.62 -3.84 20.18
C LEU A 43 69.51 -3.25 21.04
N GLY A 44 69.85 -2.51 22.10
CA GLY A 44 68.83 -1.93 22.97
C GLY A 44 68.02 -0.81 22.29
N ALA A 45 68.62 -0.04 21.38
CA ALA A 45 67.87 0.92 20.57
C ALA A 45 66.87 0.20 19.64
N SER A 46 67.29 -0.89 18.99
CA SER A 46 66.40 -1.69 18.14
C SER A 46 65.27 -2.36 18.93
N PHE A 47 65.53 -2.79 20.17
CA PHE A 47 64.51 -3.30 21.09
C PHE A 47 63.45 -2.24 21.41
N TRP A 48 63.87 -1.02 21.80
CA TRP A 48 62.93 0.06 22.10
C TRP A 48 62.11 0.49 20.88
N LEU A 49 62.71 0.53 19.69
CA LEU A 49 61.99 0.80 18.45
C LEU A 49 60.95 -0.29 18.14
N ALA A 50 61.32 -1.56 18.29
CA ALA A 50 60.40 -2.68 18.06
C ALA A 50 59.25 -2.69 19.08
N LEU A 51 59.55 -2.44 20.36
CA LEU A 51 58.54 -2.33 21.42
C LEU A 51 57.60 -1.15 21.20
N GLY A 52 58.13 0.01 20.79
CA GLY A 52 57.32 1.17 20.45
C GLY A 52 56.41 0.93 19.24
N ALA A 53 56.93 0.29 18.20
CA ALA A 53 56.13 -0.12 17.04
C ALA A 53 55.03 -1.12 17.43
N ASP A 54 55.34 -2.07 18.31
CA ASP A 54 54.39 -3.06 18.81
C ASP A 54 53.27 -2.44 19.65
N TRP A 55 53.59 -1.40 20.43
CA TRP A 55 52.63 -0.64 21.24
C TRP A 55 51.68 0.22 20.40
N PHE A 56 52.19 0.93 19.40
CA PHE A 56 51.36 1.81 18.55
C PHE A 56 50.51 1.06 17.53
N PHE A 57 51.07 0.03 16.89
CA PHE A 57 50.45 -0.60 15.72
C PHE A 57 49.81 -1.95 16.00
N GLU A 58 50.12 -2.59 17.13
CA GLU A 58 49.66 -3.93 17.47
C GLU A 58 49.76 -4.93 16.30
N PRO A 59 50.95 -5.08 15.68
CA PRO A 59 51.11 -5.82 14.44
C PRO A 59 50.78 -7.32 14.58
N PRO A 60 50.23 -7.95 13.52
CA PRO A 60 49.97 -9.39 13.51
C PRO A 60 51.28 -10.19 13.62
N ARG A 61 51.18 -11.46 14.06
CA ARG A 61 52.33 -12.33 14.36
C ARG A 61 53.43 -12.34 13.27
N ALA A 62 53.03 -12.33 11.99
CA ALA A 62 53.97 -12.35 10.86
C ALA A 62 54.89 -11.11 10.83
N VAL A 63 54.34 -9.93 11.09
CA VAL A 63 55.10 -8.67 11.11
C VAL A 63 56.04 -8.64 12.32
N ARG A 64 55.61 -9.20 13.46
CA ARG A 64 56.45 -9.34 14.66
C ARG A 64 57.65 -10.25 14.44
N TYR A 65 57.49 -11.38 13.73
CA TYR A 65 58.64 -12.20 13.31
C TYR A 65 59.62 -11.40 12.44
N GLY A 66 59.10 -10.58 11.53
CA GLY A 66 59.92 -9.67 10.73
C GLY A 66 60.71 -8.67 11.59
N LEU A 67 60.06 -8.04 12.58
CA LEU A 67 60.72 -7.11 13.52
C LEU A 67 61.77 -7.82 14.37
N LEU A 68 61.49 -9.02 14.88
CA LEU A 68 62.43 -9.80 15.67
C LEU A 68 63.62 -10.28 14.83
N ALA A 69 63.38 -10.71 13.59
CA ALA A 69 64.45 -11.07 12.64
C ALA A 69 65.30 -9.85 12.28
N ALA A 70 64.69 -8.68 12.06
CA ALA A 70 65.41 -7.44 11.82
C ALA A 70 66.27 -7.02 13.02
N MET A 71 65.73 -7.14 14.24
CA MET A 71 66.47 -6.90 15.49
C MET A 71 67.66 -7.86 15.64
N ALA A 72 67.45 -9.16 15.38
CA ALA A 72 68.51 -10.16 15.42
C ALA A 72 69.59 -9.88 14.34
N ALA A 73 69.17 -9.53 13.11
CA ALA A 73 70.07 -9.18 12.03
C ALA A 73 70.89 -7.91 12.35
N ALA A 74 70.27 -6.88 12.94
CA ALA A 74 70.97 -5.68 13.40
C ALA A 74 71.99 -5.99 14.51
N GLY A 75 71.65 -6.90 15.42
CA GLY A 75 72.55 -7.42 16.44
C GLY A 75 73.77 -8.13 15.86
N VAL A 76 73.54 -9.06 14.92
CA VAL A 76 74.62 -9.80 14.25
C VAL A 76 75.48 -8.86 13.41
N ALA A 77 74.87 -7.96 12.63
CA ALA A 77 75.59 -7.00 11.79
C ALA A 77 76.47 -6.06 12.63
N SER A 78 75.93 -5.53 13.75
CA SER A 78 76.70 -4.68 14.67
C SER A 78 77.83 -5.46 15.35
N ALA A 79 77.58 -6.68 15.84
CA ALA A 79 78.63 -7.52 16.41
C ALA A 79 79.74 -7.84 15.39
N VAL A 80 79.40 -8.15 14.14
CA VAL A 80 80.38 -8.42 13.08
C VAL A 80 81.18 -7.15 12.75
N TRP A 81 80.53 -5.99 12.63
CA TRP A 81 81.17 -4.73 12.23
C TRP A 81 82.06 -4.13 13.32
N PHE A 82 81.57 -4.10 14.57
CA PHE A 82 82.24 -3.45 15.69
C PHE A 82 83.17 -4.38 16.48
N LEU A 83 82.82 -5.66 16.66
CA LEU A 83 83.63 -6.62 17.44
C LEU A 83 84.45 -7.53 16.53
N LEU A 84 83.79 -8.37 15.72
CA LEU A 84 84.43 -9.50 15.06
C LEU A 84 85.50 -9.04 14.04
N ARG A 85 85.16 -8.11 13.14
CA ARG A 85 86.10 -7.56 12.16
C ARG A 85 87.31 -6.88 12.81
N ARG A 86 87.14 -6.21 13.95
CA ARG A 86 88.21 -5.47 14.61
C ARG A 86 89.10 -6.34 15.49
N ILE A 87 88.56 -7.40 16.10
CA ILE A 87 89.33 -8.34 16.94
C ILE A 87 90.17 -9.30 16.08
N LEU A 88 89.63 -9.74 14.94
CA LEU A 88 90.32 -10.62 13.99
C LEU A 88 91.34 -9.90 13.09
N ALA A 89 91.44 -8.57 13.18
CA ALA A 89 92.45 -7.82 12.47
C ALA A 89 93.87 -8.26 12.88
N ARG A 90 94.71 -8.56 11.89
CA ARG A 90 96.11 -8.97 12.11
C ARG A 90 96.91 -7.76 12.59
N LEU A 91 97.37 -7.80 13.84
CA LEU A 91 98.20 -6.76 14.46
C LEU A 91 99.66 -7.24 14.45
N SER A 92 100.38 -7.02 13.34
CA SER A 92 101.80 -7.39 13.22
C SER A 92 102.68 -6.58 14.18
N ASP A 93 103.82 -7.14 14.60
CA ASP A 93 104.77 -6.44 15.48
C ASP A 93 105.30 -5.16 14.83
N HIS A 94 105.52 -5.18 13.51
CA HIS A 94 105.93 -4.01 12.72
C HIS A 94 104.91 -2.86 12.76
N SER A 95 103.60 -3.14 12.57
CA SER A 95 102.57 -2.10 12.67
C SER A 95 102.44 -1.51 14.08
N MET A 96 102.73 -2.30 15.12
CA MET A 96 102.75 -1.82 16.51
C MET A 96 103.98 -0.96 16.80
N ALA A 97 105.13 -1.30 16.24
CA ALA A 97 106.35 -0.49 16.31
C ALA A 97 106.14 0.88 15.66
N ILE A 98 105.58 0.92 14.44
CA ILE A 98 105.25 2.18 13.74
C ILE A 98 104.29 3.05 14.57
N LEU A 99 103.28 2.44 15.18
CA LEU A 99 102.26 3.15 15.95
C LEU A 99 102.83 3.77 17.24
N LEU A 100 103.79 3.10 17.87
CA LEU A 100 104.53 3.63 19.02
C LEU A 100 105.47 4.78 18.62
N GLU A 101 106.24 4.62 17.55
CA GLU A 101 107.18 5.66 17.09
C GLU A 101 106.47 6.92 16.58
N ARG A 102 105.36 6.76 15.83
CA ARG A 102 104.56 7.89 15.36
C ARG A 102 103.95 8.71 16.51
N ARG A 103 103.74 8.09 17.68
CA ARG A 103 103.20 8.76 18.87
C ARG A 103 104.29 9.30 19.79
N PHE A 104 105.43 8.63 19.88
CA PHE A 104 106.55 9.00 20.74
C PHE A 104 107.81 9.24 19.89
N GLY A 105 108.10 10.50 19.57
CA GLY A 105 109.28 10.88 18.78
C GLY A 105 110.64 10.62 19.45
N ASN A 106 110.65 10.13 20.70
CA ASN A 106 111.88 9.76 21.42
C ASN A 106 112.50 8.43 20.95
N LEU A 107 111.78 7.65 20.14
CA LEU A 107 112.24 6.34 19.65
C LEU A 107 113.11 6.42 18.38
N GLN A 108 113.09 7.54 17.63
CA GLN A 108 113.96 7.85 16.48
C GLN A 108 114.27 6.63 15.57
N ASP A 109 113.24 5.99 15.02
CA ASP A 109 113.30 4.82 14.11
C ASP A 109 114.01 3.55 14.64
N SER A 110 114.47 3.56 15.89
CA SER A 110 115.21 2.43 16.49
C SER A 110 114.33 1.21 16.75
N LEU A 111 113.05 1.39 17.06
CA LEU A 111 112.11 0.31 17.39
C LEU A 111 111.56 -0.34 16.12
N VAL A 112 111.23 0.44 15.09
CA VAL A 112 110.78 -0.09 13.79
C VAL A 112 111.92 -0.83 13.09
N THR A 113 113.12 -0.24 13.07
CA THR A 113 114.30 -0.87 12.46
C THR A 113 114.69 -2.17 13.18
N ALA A 114 114.66 -2.16 14.52
CA ALA A 114 114.93 -3.37 15.30
C ALA A 114 113.92 -4.49 15.00
N VAL A 115 112.62 -4.18 14.91
CA VAL A 115 111.56 -5.17 14.64
C VAL A 115 111.57 -5.63 13.18
N GLU A 116 111.84 -4.76 12.21
CA GLU A 116 111.89 -5.13 10.78
C GLU A 116 113.06 -6.06 10.49
N LEU A 117 114.26 -5.72 10.98
CA LEU A 117 115.46 -6.51 10.72
C LEU A 117 115.46 -7.86 11.44
N THR A 118 114.82 -7.97 12.61
CA THR A 118 114.65 -9.25 13.32
C THR A 118 113.47 -10.08 12.82
N SER A 119 112.50 -9.47 12.10
CA SER A 119 111.37 -10.19 11.49
C SER A 119 111.68 -10.76 10.11
N ARG A 120 112.75 -10.30 9.44
CA ARG A 120 113.23 -10.90 8.19
C ARG A 120 113.80 -12.28 8.47
N LYS A 121 113.12 -13.30 7.94
CA LYS A 121 113.51 -14.71 8.04
C LYS A 121 114.43 -15.10 6.88
N GLU A 122 115.41 -14.25 6.57
CA GLU A 122 116.45 -14.58 5.59
C GLU A 122 117.50 -15.47 6.27
N PRO A 123 118.02 -16.51 5.57
CA PRO A 123 119.03 -17.39 6.14
C PRO A 123 120.28 -16.58 6.50
N ALA A 124 120.85 -16.84 7.67
CA ALA A 124 121.92 -16.10 8.35
C ALA A 124 123.28 -16.08 7.62
N THR A 125 123.30 -16.25 6.29
CA THR A 125 124.48 -16.49 5.47
C THR A 125 125.05 -15.22 4.80
N GLU A 126 124.33 -14.10 4.79
CA GLU A 126 124.79 -12.83 4.16
C GLU A 126 124.85 -11.63 5.12
N ILE A 127 124.81 -11.85 6.45
CA ILE A 127 125.01 -10.77 7.43
C ILE A 127 126.45 -10.86 7.98
N ASP A 128 127.27 -9.91 7.55
CA ASP A 128 128.64 -9.67 8.03
C ASP A 128 128.68 -9.53 9.57
N GLU A 129 129.81 -9.85 10.20
CA GLU A 129 129.99 -9.81 11.66
C GLU A 129 129.69 -8.39 12.21
N PHE A 130 130.03 -7.36 11.45
CA PHE A 130 129.68 -5.96 11.71
C PHE A 130 128.17 -5.68 11.68
N GLY A 131 127.43 -6.31 10.76
CA GLY A 131 125.97 -6.19 10.67
C GLY A 131 125.26 -6.79 11.89
N ARG A 132 125.77 -7.91 12.42
CA ARG A 132 125.27 -8.52 13.67
C ARG A 132 125.54 -7.64 14.89
N GLN A 133 126.72 -7.03 14.98
CA GLN A 133 127.03 -6.09 16.06
C GLN A 133 126.15 -4.83 16.01
N MET A 134 125.99 -4.20 14.84
CA MET A 134 125.11 -3.03 14.67
C MET A 134 123.64 -3.34 15.02
N LEU A 135 123.15 -4.50 14.61
CA LEU A 135 121.79 -4.96 14.95
C LEU A 135 121.63 -5.19 16.46
N SER A 136 122.64 -5.77 17.12
CA SER A 136 122.63 -5.99 18.57
C SER A 136 122.61 -4.68 19.38
N GLU A 137 123.35 -3.66 18.93
CA GLU A 137 123.36 -2.33 19.56
C GLU A 137 122.07 -1.55 19.26
N THR A 138 121.49 -1.69 18.06
CA THR A 138 120.18 -1.10 17.73
C THR A 138 119.06 -1.73 18.56
N CYS A 139 119.12 -3.05 18.80
CA CYS A 139 118.19 -3.74 19.69
C CYS A 139 118.36 -3.30 21.17
N ARG A 140 119.59 -3.07 21.63
CA ARG A 140 119.87 -2.54 22.99
C ARG A 140 119.40 -1.10 23.16
N GLU A 141 119.63 -0.26 22.16
CA GLU A 141 119.20 1.14 22.18
C GLU A 141 117.67 1.25 22.13
N ALA A 142 117.02 0.43 21.30
CA ALA A 142 115.57 0.29 21.28
C ALA A 142 115.03 -0.18 22.65
N ASP A 143 115.67 -1.15 23.32
CA ASP A 143 115.25 -1.61 24.65
C ASP A 143 115.37 -0.47 25.69
N ARG A 144 116.50 0.24 25.71
CA ARG A 144 116.76 1.34 26.66
C ARG A 144 115.75 2.47 26.50
N ARG A 145 115.45 2.87 25.25
CA ARG A 145 114.46 3.93 24.95
C ARG A 145 113.02 3.47 25.18
N SER A 146 112.73 2.18 24.98
CA SER A 146 111.38 1.62 25.18
C SER A 146 110.92 1.61 26.64
N ARG A 147 111.84 1.57 27.61
CA ARG A 147 111.52 1.53 29.06
C ARG A 147 110.80 2.77 29.58
N ASN A 148 110.93 3.91 28.89
CA ASN A 148 110.30 5.18 29.29
C ASN A 148 108.97 5.47 28.57
N VAL A 149 108.41 4.50 27.82
CA VAL A 149 107.20 4.71 27.02
C VAL A 149 105.93 4.40 27.82
N GLN A 150 105.06 5.40 27.97
CA GLN A 150 103.75 5.23 28.61
C GLN A 150 102.69 4.77 27.60
N LEU A 151 102.39 3.47 27.57
CA LEU A 151 101.42 2.86 26.62
C LEU A 151 100.00 3.47 26.64
N SER A 152 99.58 4.16 27.70
CA SER A 152 98.25 4.78 27.82
C SER A 152 98.06 6.00 26.91
N ALA A 153 99.11 6.77 26.62
CA ALA A 153 99.02 8.01 25.85
C ALA A 153 98.72 7.79 24.36
N VAL A 154 98.73 6.53 23.90
CA VAL A 154 98.38 6.10 22.54
C VAL A 154 96.86 6.03 22.33
N PHE A 155 96.07 5.90 23.39
CA PHE A 155 94.63 5.65 23.31
C PHE A 155 93.80 6.94 23.37
N ASN A 156 92.84 7.07 22.46
CA ASN A 156 91.79 8.09 22.53
C ASN A 156 90.53 7.48 23.17
N PHE A 157 90.24 7.82 24.43
CA PHE A 157 89.09 7.24 25.16
C PHE A 157 87.73 7.88 24.85
N ARG A 158 87.68 8.95 24.04
CA ARG A 158 86.44 9.68 23.72
C ARG A 158 85.37 8.81 23.02
N PRO A 159 85.69 8.00 21.99
CA PRO A 159 84.71 7.12 21.34
C PRO A 159 84.17 6.05 22.29
N LEU A 160 85.06 5.44 23.08
CA LEU A 160 84.68 4.50 24.14
C LEU A 160 83.73 5.15 25.16
N GLY A 161 84.03 6.37 25.61
CA GLY A 161 83.16 7.12 26.53
C GLY A 161 81.76 7.35 25.97
N ARG A 162 81.64 7.74 24.69
CA ARG A 162 80.32 7.92 24.04
C ARG A 162 79.55 6.60 23.93
N ALA A 163 80.21 5.52 23.54
CA ALA A 163 79.59 4.20 23.46
C ALA A 163 79.14 3.68 24.84
N LEU A 164 79.94 3.92 25.89
CA LEU A 164 79.59 3.59 27.28
C LEU A 164 78.43 4.43 27.81
N ILE A 165 78.38 5.73 27.51
CA ILE A 165 77.25 6.58 27.90
C ILE A 165 75.97 6.13 27.18
N ALA A 166 76.03 5.86 25.87
CA ALA A 166 74.87 5.42 25.10
C ALA A 166 74.34 4.05 25.57
N SER A 167 75.22 3.07 25.76
CA SER A 167 74.84 1.76 26.31
C SER A 167 74.36 1.87 27.75
N GLY A 168 75.00 2.70 28.58
CA GLY A 168 74.58 2.99 29.95
C GLY A 168 73.19 3.62 30.02
N ALA A 169 72.88 4.58 29.14
CA ALA A 169 71.57 5.21 29.06
C ALA A 169 70.47 4.21 28.66
N ILE A 170 70.77 3.31 27.72
CA ILE A 170 69.85 2.25 27.28
C ILE A 170 69.63 1.19 28.36
N LEU A 171 70.69 0.77 29.06
CA LEU A 171 70.57 -0.15 30.19
C LEU A 171 69.81 0.49 31.35
N PHE A 172 70.04 1.78 31.61
CA PHE A 172 69.29 2.54 32.60
C PHE A 172 67.82 2.67 32.23
N SER A 173 67.48 2.99 30.97
CA SER A 173 66.07 3.07 30.54
C SER A 173 65.37 1.71 30.65
N LEU A 174 66.05 0.62 30.30
CA LEU A 174 65.53 -0.73 30.48
C LEU A 174 65.31 -1.09 31.95
N ALA A 175 66.27 -0.76 32.83
CA ALA A 175 66.14 -0.98 34.27
C ALA A 175 65.02 -0.11 34.89
N ALA A 176 64.91 1.15 34.50
CA ALA A 176 63.85 2.04 34.93
C ALA A 176 62.47 1.52 34.52
N ALA A 177 62.32 1.02 33.29
CA ALA A 177 61.06 0.41 32.83
C ALA A 177 60.73 -0.90 33.58
N ALA A 178 61.75 -1.70 33.92
CA ALA A 178 61.56 -2.92 34.69
C ALA A 178 61.09 -2.66 36.13
N VAL A 179 61.51 -1.54 36.73
CA VAL A 179 61.08 -1.12 38.08
C VAL A 179 59.74 -0.41 38.06
N ALA A 180 59.54 0.53 37.12
CA ALA A 180 58.31 1.34 37.07
C ALA A 180 57.09 0.52 36.63
N SER A 181 57.27 -0.45 35.73
CA SER A 181 56.17 -1.23 35.14
C SER A 181 56.61 -2.67 34.83
N PRO A 182 56.84 -3.52 35.85
CA PRO A 182 57.36 -4.87 35.65
C PRO A 182 56.44 -5.74 34.79
N ASP A 183 55.13 -5.62 34.96
CA ASP A 183 54.15 -6.44 34.22
C ASP A 183 54.01 -6.00 32.77
N MET A 184 54.07 -4.70 32.49
CA MET A 184 54.00 -4.16 31.14
C MET A 184 55.25 -4.53 30.31
N LEU A 185 56.44 -4.48 30.94
CA LEU A 185 57.68 -4.92 30.28
C LEU A 185 57.68 -6.43 30.03
N ARG A 186 57.20 -7.24 30.99
CA ARG A 186 57.05 -8.71 30.82
C ARG A 186 56.08 -9.05 29.71
N PHE A 187 54.92 -8.38 29.66
CA PHE A 187 53.93 -8.56 28.60
C PHE A 187 54.49 -8.15 27.24
N GLY A 188 55.14 -7.00 27.16
CA GLY A 188 55.83 -6.53 25.95
C GLY A 188 56.90 -7.49 25.45
N LEU A 189 57.71 -8.07 26.35
CA LEU A 189 58.72 -9.06 25.98
C LEU A 189 58.08 -10.36 25.46
N ARG A 190 57.03 -10.86 26.12
CA ARG A 190 56.27 -12.04 25.68
C ARG A 190 55.61 -11.81 24.31
N ARG A 191 55.11 -10.59 24.07
CA ARG A 191 54.48 -10.21 22.80
C ARG A 191 55.50 -10.03 21.69
N LEU A 192 56.64 -9.38 21.97
CA LEU A 192 57.73 -9.21 20.99
C LEU A 192 58.39 -10.54 20.61
N THR A 193 58.51 -11.48 21.56
CA THR A 193 58.99 -12.86 21.30
C THR A 193 57.91 -13.76 20.71
N THR A 194 56.72 -13.22 20.40
CA THR A 194 55.59 -13.92 19.74
C THR A 194 55.00 -15.08 20.54
N ILE A 195 55.24 -15.11 21.86
CA ILE A 195 54.68 -16.13 22.78
C ILE A 195 53.15 -15.95 22.92
N THR A 196 52.69 -14.71 22.89
CA THR A 196 51.28 -14.33 23.09
C THR A 196 50.79 -13.40 21.97
N ASP A 197 49.51 -13.49 21.63
CA ASP A 197 48.81 -12.65 20.63
C ASP A 197 47.68 -11.83 21.24
N GLU A 198 47.62 -11.80 22.57
CA GLU A 198 46.72 -10.91 23.28
C GLU A 198 47.08 -9.45 22.97
N PRO A 199 46.05 -8.58 22.85
CA PRO A 199 46.27 -7.14 22.73
C PRO A 199 46.91 -6.59 24.01
N TRP A 200 47.52 -5.41 23.94
CA TRP A 200 48.05 -4.76 25.14
C TRP A 200 46.94 -4.61 26.20
N PRO A 201 47.23 -4.80 27.50
CA PRO A 201 46.24 -4.68 28.56
C PRO A 201 45.53 -3.34 28.47
N ARG A 202 44.20 -3.38 28.44
CA ARG A 202 43.35 -2.19 28.31
C ARG A 202 42.72 -1.83 29.64
N ASN A 203 42.59 -0.54 29.90
CA ASN A 203 41.90 -0.02 31.07
C ASN A 203 40.38 -0.03 30.86
N THR A 204 39.93 0.10 29.61
CA THR A 204 38.51 0.09 29.24
C THR A 204 38.09 -1.31 28.78
N HIS A 205 36.93 -1.78 29.24
CA HIS A 205 36.31 -3.02 28.78
C HIS A 205 34.91 -2.73 28.27
N LEU A 206 34.63 -3.10 27.02
CA LEU A 206 33.34 -2.89 26.36
C LEU A 206 32.71 -4.24 26.03
N ARG A 207 31.40 -4.37 26.24
CA ARG A 207 30.56 -5.47 25.81
C ARG A 207 29.43 -4.93 24.95
N ILE A 208 29.01 -5.65 23.93
CA ILE A 208 27.85 -5.30 23.10
C ILE A 208 26.80 -6.40 23.21
N GLU A 209 25.55 -6.01 23.41
CA GLU A 209 24.44 -6.96 23.51
C GLU A 209 23.96 -7.40 22.11
N GLY A 210 23.57 -8.67 21.96
CA GLY A 210 22.98 -9.18 20.71
C GLY A 210 23.96 -9.64 19.62
N PHE A 211 25.28 -9.66 19.92
CA PHE A 211 26.35 -10.12 19.01
C PHE A 211 27.21 -11.25 19.60
N ASP A 212 26.66 -12.02 20.54
CA ASP A 212 27.34 -13.15 21.20
C ASP A 212 27.50 -14.38 20.29
N ASN A 213 27.07 -14.31 19.03
CA ASN A 213 27.19 -15.42 18.07
C ASN A 213 28.61 -15.54 17.48
N PRO A 214 29.02 -16.73 17.01
CA PRO A 214 30.37 -16.95 16.47
C PRO A 214 30.74 -16.03 15.29
N GLN A 215 29.73 -15.59 14.54
CA GLN A 215 29.85 -14.73 13.37
C GLN A 215 29.80 -13.23 13.71
N ARG A 216 29.42 -12.85 14.93
CA ARG A 216 29.19 -11.45 15.36
C ARG A 216 28.25 -10.70 14.42
N GLU A 217 27.15 -11.35 14.07
CA GLU A 217 26.15 -10.86 13.12
C GLU A 217 24.77 -10.74 13.77
N HIS A 218 24.08 -9.63 13.55
CA HIS A 218 22.68 -9.45 13.96
C HIS A 218 21.79 -9.26 12.73
N VAL A 219 20.64 -9.95 12.69
CA VAL A 219 19.72 -9.88 11.56
C VAL A 219 18.72 -8.77 11.81
N VAL A 220 18.56 -7.88 10.84
CA VAL A 220 17.64 -6.75 10.92
C VAL A 220 16.75 -6.71 9.69
N ALA A 221 15.48 -6.35 9.86
CA ALA A 221 14.60 -6.12 8.74
C ALA A 221 15.05 -4.87 7.96
N ARG A 222 15.08 -4.95 6.63
CA ARG A 222 15.38 -3.81 5.77
C ARG A 222 14.49 -2.63 6.16
N GLY A 223 15.03 -1.41 6.14
CA GLY A 223 14.30 -0.16 6.39
C GLY A 223 13.82 0.05 7.82
N MET A 224 14.09 -0.87 8.76
CA MET A 224 13.79 -0.66 10.18
C MET A 224 14.96 0.06 10.87
N ASP A 225 14.62 0.78 11.93
CA ASP A 225 15.60 1.32 12.85
C ASP A 225 16.14 0.20 13.74
N PHE A 226 17.45 0.17 13.94
CA PHE A 226 18.09 -0.81 14.82
C PHE A 226 18.97 -0.12 15.86
N GLU A 227 18.69 -0.40 17.11
CA GLU A 227 19.37 0.17 18.24
C GLU A 227 20.38 -0.82 18.82
N ILE A 228 21.63 -0.36 18.98
CA ILE A 228 22.69 -1.13 19.62
C ILE A 228 22.94 -0.62 21.04
N HIS A 229 23.09 -1.56 21.97
CA HIS A 229 23.45 -1.31 23.36
C HIS A 229 24.88 -1.80 23.63
N VAL A 230 25.73 -0.89 24.08
CA VAL A 230 27.12 -1.16 24.44
C VAL A 230 27.33 -0.80 25.89
N GLN A 231 27.86 -1.74 26.66
CA GLN A 231 28.09 -1.65 28.09
C GLN A 231 29.59 -1.50 28.37
N ALA A 232 29.98 -0.48 29.12
CA ALA A 232 31.34 -0.32 29.63
C ALA A 232 31.42 -0.80 31.08
N ASP A 233 32.41 -1.62 31.41
CA ASP A 233 32.66 -2.11 32.77
C ASP A 233 33.09 -0.97 33.70
N ALA A 234 32.31 -0.74 34.77
CA ALA A 234 32.52 0.30 35.76
C ALA A 234 33.12 -0.24 37.07
N ALA A 235 33.61 -1.50 37.09
CA ALA A 235 34.25 -2.09 38.26
C ALA A 235 35.48 -1.32 38.75
N PRO A 236 35.83 -1.39 40.05
CA PRO A 236 36.98 -0.72 40.62
C PRO A 236 38.28 -1.06 39.87
N GLY A 237 38.99 -0.04 39.35
CA GLY A 237 40.21 -0.19 38.58
C GLY A 237 40.03 -0.23 37.05
N ARG A 238 38.79 -0.18 36.56
CA ARG A 238 38.46 0.02 35.13
C ARG A 238 38.20 1.49 34.83
N VAL A 239 38.48 1.90 33.59
CA VAL A 239 38.20 3.27 33.13
C VAL A 239 36.97 3.24 32.23
N VAL A 240 35.94 3.99 32.63
CA VAL A 240 34.74 4.21 31.81
C VAL A 240 35.01 5.37 30.84
N PRO A 241 34.88 5.15 29.52
CA PRO A 241 35.19 6.17 28.53
C PRO A 241 34.12 7.25 28.52
N GLN A 242 34.49 8.53 28.53
CA GLN A 242 33.47 9.61 28.44
C GLN A 242 32.72 9.60 27.10
N VAL A 243 33.37 9.07 26.06
CA VAL A 243 32.90 9.12 24.69
C VAL A 243 33.13 7.76 24.04
N VAL A 244 32.09 7.22 23.42
CA VAL A 244 32.14 6.00 22.61
C VAL A 244 31.68 6.37 21.20
N GLU A 245 32.46 5.97 20.19
CA GLU A 245 32.15 6.19 18.77
C GLU A 245 31.86 4.86 18.08
N VAL A 246 30.90 4.90 17.16
CA VAL A 246 30.58 3.82 16.22
C VAL A 246 31.08 4.24 14.86
N ARG A 247 31.93 3.42 14.25
CA ARG A 247 32.42 3.62 12.88
C ARG A 247 31.85 2.53 12.02
N TYR A 248 31.15 2.90 10.97
CA TYR A 248 30.45 1.92 10.14
C TYR A 248 30.63 2.17 8.66
N ARG A 249 30.49 1.08 7.92
CA ARG A 249 30.51 1.04 6.47
C ARG A 249 29.33 0.20 5.99
N THR A 250 28.48 0.80 5.17
CA THR A 250 27.41 0.08 4.49
C THR A 250 27.95 -0.71 3.31
N ASP A 251 27.25 -1.77 2.91
CA ASP A 251 27.57 -2.54 1.71
C ASP A 251 27.48 -1.68 0.43
N ASP A 252 26.66 -0.61 0.45
CA ASP A 252 26.59 0.43 -0.60
C ASP A 252 27.83 1.34 -0.66
N GLY A 253 28.80 1.15 0.23
CA GLY A 253 30.09 1.85 0.23
C GLY A 253 30.14 3.15 1.05
N LYS A 254 29.03 3.60 1.63
CA LYS A 254 29.00 4.77 2.52
C LYS A 254 29.80 4.46 3.78
N ARG A 255 30.72 5.35 4.15
CA ARG A 255 31.45 5.30 5.42
C ARG A 255 31.03 6.48 6.27
N ASP A 256 30.73 6.21 7.52
CA ASP A 256 30.29 7.25 8.44
C ASP A 256 30.73 6.92 9.88
N ARG A 257 30.58 7.90 10.77
CA ARG A 257 30.87 7.77 12.18
C ARG A 257 29.80 8.46 13.01
N GLY A 258 29.39 7.80 14.09
CA GLY A 258 28.40 8.31 15.04
C GLY A 258 28.93 8.30 16.45
N MET A 259 28.56 9.30 17.24
CA MET A 259 28.81 9.28 18.68
C MET A 259 27.66 8.54 19.36
N MET A 260 27.97 7.61 20.25
CA MET A 260 26.94 6.94 21.05
C MET A 260 26.43 7.89 22.14
N VAL A 261 25.14 7.80 22.43
CA VAL A 261 24.51 8.51 23.54
C VAL A 261 24.77 7.72 24.82
N ARG A 262 25.33 8.38 25.84
CA ARG A 262 25.57 7.79 27.15
C ARG A 262 24.29 7.84 27.98
N GLU A 263 23.84 6.70 28.50
CA GLU A 263 22.60 6.62 29.30
C GLU A 263 22.89 6.69 30.79
N GLY A 264 22.47 7.78 31.44
CA GLY A 264 22.69 7.99 32.87
C GLY A 264 24.16 8.11 33.29
N THR A 265 24.39 8.07 34.60
CA THR A 265 25.74 7.99 35.20
C THR A 265 25.75 6.81 36.16
N ALA A 266 26.45 5.73 35.80
CA ALA A 266 26.61 4.59 36.69
C ALA A 266 27.36 5.01 37.96
N ALA A 267 26.72 4.88 39.13
CA ALA A 267 27.39 4.99 40.41
C ALA A 267 28.12 3.66 40.69
N PRO A 268 29.43 3.67 41.02
CA PRO A 268 30.23 2.44 41.20
C PRO A 268 29.71 1.44 42.25
N ALA A 269 28.79 1.87 43.11
CA ALA A 269 28.22 1.07 44.19
C ALA A 269 26.92 0.33 43.81
N GLU A 270 26.21 0.75 42.74
CA GLU A 270 24.89 0.23 42.38
C GLU A 270 24.84 -0.43 40.99
N ASN A 271 25.57 0.11 40.00
CA ASN A 271 25.61 -0.42 38.64
C ASN A 271 27.03 -0.83 38.24
N THR A 272 27.19 -2.11 37.90
CA THR A 272 28.48 -2.66 37.44
C THR A 272 28.86 -2.17 36.04
N PHE A 273 27.91 -1.65 35.26
CA PHE A 273 28.11 -1.23 33.88
C PHE A 273 27.54 0.16 33.58
N GLN A 274 28.17 0.85 32.64
CA GLN A 274 27.70 2.10 32.05
C GLN A 274 27.21 1.84 30.62
N ASP A 275 25.96 2.18 30.34
CA ASP A 275 25.32 1.93 29.04
C ASP A 275 25.50 3.08 28.05
N TYR A 276 25.65 2.70 26.78
CA TYR A 276 25.72 3.57 25.61
C TYR A 276 24.82 3.03 24.51
N ARG A 277 24.10 3.94 23.86
CA ARG A 277 23.11 3.62 22.82
C ARG A 277 23.44 4.30 21.51
N TYR A 278 23.23 3.59 20.40
CA TYR A 278 23.29 4.18 19.07
C TYR A 278 22.23 3.56 18.18
N THR A 279 21.48 4.40 17.48
CA THR A 279 20.39 3.96 16.60
C THR A 279 20.81 4.12 15.15
N PHE A 280 20.85 3.02 14.42
CA PHE A 280 20.94 3.03 12.97
C PHE A 280 19.55 3.28 12.40
N SER A 281 19.30 4.49 11.92
CA SER A 281 18.02 4.84 11.30
C SER A 281 17.89 4.18 9.92
N SER A 282 16.78 3.47 9.71
CA SER A 282 16.31 2.94 8.43
C SER A 282 17.38 2.14 7.67
N VAL A 283 17.80 1.00 8.24
CA VAL A 283 18.91 0.20 7.68
C VAL A 283 18.53 -0.45 6.34
N LEU A 284 19.02 0.08 5.21
CA LEU A 284 18.65 -0.39 3.87
C LEU A 284 19.51 -1.53 3.32
N SER A 285 20.77 -1.59 3.73
CA SER A 285 21.79 -2.54 3.25
C SER A 285 22.61 -3.07 4.43
N GLY A 286 23.33 -4.18 4.26
CA GLY A 286 24.22 -4.69 5.31
C GLY A 286 25.19 -3.62 5.82
N VAL A 287 25.47 -3.65 7.13
CA VAL A 287 26.34 -2.65 7.79
C VAL A 287 27.43 -3.37 8.55
N ALA A 288 28.68 -3.17 8.17
CA ALA A 288 29.82 -3.58 8.97
C ALA A 288 30.25 -2.41 9.87
N PHE A 289 30.33 -2.63 11.17
CA PHE A 289 30.66 -1.57 12.12
C PHE A 289 31.62 -2.04 13.22
N ASP A 290 32.37 -1.08 13.73
CA ASP A 290 33.27 -1.22 14.86
C ASP A 290 32.91 -0.18 15.91
N VAL A 291 33.04 -0.54 17.19
CA VAL A 291 32.79 0.37 18.32
C VAL A 291 34.10 0.66 19.02
N ALA A 292 34.42 1.94 19.25
CA ALA A 292 35.63 2.37 19.92
C ALA A 292 35.30 3.29 21.09
N GLY A 293 35.89 3.02 22.26
CA GLY A 293 35.74 3.84 23.47
C GLY A 293 37.01 3.77 24.31
N GLY A 294 37.62 4.91 24.59
CA GLY A 294 38.93 4.96 25.27
C GLY A 294 40.00 4.17 24.51
N ASP A 295 40.59 3.17 25.16
CA ASP A 295 41.55 2.22 24.59
C ASP A 295 40.91 0.91 24.10
N ALA A 296 39.60 0.71 24.32
CA ALA A 296 38.86 -0.46 23.87
C ALA A 296 38.30 -0.30 22.44
N ARG A 297 38.41 -1.38 21.66
CA ARG A 297 37.80 -1.50 20.33
C ARG A 297 37.14 -2.85 20.15
N LEU A 298 35.85 -2.86 19.86
CA LEU A 298 35.09 -4.01 19.40
C LEU A 298 35.09 -4.00 17.87
N ARG A 299 35.63 -5.05 17.25
CA ARG A 299 35.76 -5.16 15.79
C ARG A 299 34.97 -6.31 15.22
N GLY A 300 34.59 -6.15 13.94
CA GLY A 300 33.99 -7.21 13.13
C GLY A 300 32.54 -7.47 13.46
N LEU A 301 31.78 -6.43 13.83
CA LEU A 301 30.34 -6.52 14.04
C LEU A 301 29.63 -6.26 12.72
N ARG A 302 28.57 -7.01 12.41
CA ARG A 302 27.84 -6.83 11.16
C ARG A 302 26.33 -6.94 11.35
N LEU A 303 25.60 -6.05 10.69
CA LEU A 303 24.15 -6.12 10.52
C LEU A 303 23.86 -6.79 9.18
N ARG A 304 23.19 -7.94 9.22
CA ARG A 304 22.69 -8.64 8.04
C ARG A 304 21.25 -8.18 7.79
N VAL A 305 21.05 -7.45 6.70
CA VAL A 305 19.73 -6.96 6.33
C VAL A 305 18.96 -8.04 5.57
N VAL A 306 17.76 -8.35 6.03
CA VAL A 306 16.82 -9.26 5.34
C VAL A 306 15.50 -8.55 5.09
N GLU A 307 14.76 -8.96 4.06
CA GLU A 307 13.42 -8.41 3.80
C GLU A 307 12.42 -8.90 4.85
N SER A 308 11.40 -8.09 5.17
CA SER A 308 10.32 -8.55 6.05
C SER A 308 9.44 -9.58 5.32
N PRO A 309 8.88 -10.57 6.03
CA PRO A 309 7.91 -11.48 5.43
C PRO A 309 6.67 -10.72 4.95
N ASN A 310 6.18 -11.06 3.75
CA ASN A 310 4.92 -10.56 3.20
C ASN A 310 4.02 -11.74 2.83
N LEU A 311 2.71 -11.49 2.70
CA LEU A 311 1.66 -12.51 2.51
C LEU A 311 0.81 -12.20 1.29
N GLY A 312 0.77 -13.14 0.34
CA GLY A 312 -0.26 -13.20 -0.69
C GLY A 312 -1.46 -14.00 -0.19
N LEU A 313 -2.67 -13.49 -0.37
CA LEU A 313 -3.90 -14.15 0.05
C LEU A 313 -4.76 -14.51 -1.16
N THR A 314 -5.34 -15.70 -1.15
CA THR A 314 -6.33 -16.16 -2.12
C THR A 314 -7.52 -16.77 -1.38
N LEU A 315 -8.72 -16.38 -1.78
CA LEU A 315 -9.97 -16.85 -1.18
C LEU A 315 -10.58 -17.92 -2.09
N ALA A 316 -10.69 -19.15 -1.60
CA ALA A 316 -11.54 -20.16 -2.23
C ALA A 316 -12.94 -20.03 -1.63
N CYS A 317 -13.87 -19.46 -2.40
CA CYS A 317 -15.22 -19.14 -1.99
C CYS A 317 -16.21 -20.21 -2.47
N GLU A 318 -16.88 -20.84 -1.52
CA GLU A 318 -18.03 -21.71 -1.75
C GLU A 318 -19.31 -20.92 -1.44
N TYR A 319 -20.03 -20.53 -2.50
CA TYR A 319 -21.23 -19.72 -2.40
C TYR A 319 -22.43 -20.54 -1.87
N PRO A 320 -23.43 -19.89 -1.26
CA PRO A 320 -24.68 -20.55 -0.89
C PRO A 320 -25.33 -21.28 -2.07
N ALA A 321 -25.91 -22.45 -1.81
CA ALA A 321 -26.44 -23.34 -2.85
C ALA A 321 -27.54 -22.71 -3.71
N TYR A 322 -28.35 -21.81 -3.11
CA TYR A 322 -29.45 -21.14 -3.81
C TYR A 322 -28.97 -20.20 -4.93
N MET A 323 -27.76 -19.64 -4.82
CA MET A 323 -27.20 -18.75 -5.85
C MET A 323 -26.82 -19.49 -7.14
N LYS A 324 -26.82 -20.83 -7.13
CA LYS A 324 -26.44 -21.71 -8.25
C LYS A 324 -25.09 -21.33 -8.90
N ARG A 325 -24.18 -20.74 -8.13
CA ARG A 325 -22.88 -20.25 -8.57
C ARG A 325 -21.79 -21.28 -8.27
N ALA A 326 -20.92 -21.55 -9.24
CA ALA A 326 -19.78 -22.42 -9.04
C ALA A 326 -18.79 -21.80 -8.04
N ALA A 327 -18.13 -22.63 -7.24
CA ALA A 327 -17.06 -22.19 -6.36
C ALA A 327 -15.95 -21.51 -7.17
N ALA A 328 -15.39 -20.44 -6.62
CA ALA A 328 -14.39 -19.62 -7.29
C ALA A 328 -13.18 -19.36 -6.40
N GLU A 329 -11.99 -19.31 -7.00
CA GLU A 329 -10.80 -18.82 -6.32
C GLU A 329 -10.52 -17.39 -6.77
N VAL A 330 -10.49 -16.47 -5.79
CA VAL A 330 -10.33 -15.04 -6.04
C VAL A 330 -9.10 -14.53 -5.29
N PRO A 331 -8.13 -13.89 -5.97
CA PRO A 331 -7.02 -13.24 -5.28
C PRO A 331 -7.53 -12.03 -4.48
N VAL A 332 -6.97 -11.80 -3.30
CA VAL A 332 -7.38 -10.67 -2.46
C VAL A 332 -6.86 -9.36 -3.07
N THR A 333 -7.78 -8.47 -3.43
CA THR A 333 -7.48 -7.14 -3.97
C THR A 333 -8.22 -6.09 -3.14
N GLY A 334 -7.65 -5.72 -1.99
CA GLY A 334 -8.26 -4.74 -1.08
C GLY A 334 -9.46 -5.31 -0.32
N VAL A 335 -10.55 -4.55 -0.30
CA VAL A 335 -11.81 -4.96 0.35
C VAL A 335 -12.55 -5.95 -0.55
N MET A 336 -12.89 -7.12 0.00
CA MET A 336 -13.52 -8.21 -0.75
C MET A 336 -15.02 -8.28 -0.43
N PRO A 337 -15.91 -7.83 -1.34
CA PRO A 337 -17.35 -8.01 -1.17
C PRO A 337 -17.72 -9.48 -1.44
N LEU A 338 -18.33 -10.13 -0.45
CA LEU A 338 -18.72 -11.54 -0.54
C LEU A 338 -20.17 -11.70 -0.03
N PRO A 339 -21.00 -12.52 -0.69
CA PRO A 339 -22.36 -12.74 -0.21
C PRO A 339 -22.42 -13.34 1.20
N VAL A 340 -23.39 -12.90 1.99
CA VAL A 340 -23.70 -13.49 3.30
C VAL A 340 -23.94 -14.99 3.14
N GLY A 341 -23.37 -15.79 4.04
CA GLY A 341 -23.48 -17.25 4.02
C GLY A 341 -22.37 -17.97 3.25
N THR A 342 -21.50 -17.25 2.54
CA THR A 342 -20.36 -17.85 1.83
C THR A 342 -19.40 -18.52 2.81
N ARG A 343 -18.98 -19.75 2.49
CA ARG A 343 -17.88 -20.44 3.18
C ARG A 343 -16.58 -20.11 2.48
N ILE A 344 -15.58 -19.66 3.24
CA ILE A 344 -14.35 -19.11 2.69
C ILE A 344 -13.16 -19.91 3.21
N LYS A 345 -12.41 -20.54 2.32
CA LYS A 345 -11.09 -21.10 2.65
C LYS A 345 -10.02 -20.11 2.22
N VAL A 346 -9.42 -19.44 3.20
CA VAL A 346 -8.33 -18.49 2.99
C VAL A 346 -7.04 -19.27 2.83
N ARG A 347 -6.38 -19.13 1.68
CA ARG A 347 -5.04 -19.66 1.40
C ARG A 347 -4.05 -18.51 1.47
N ALA A 348 -3.06 -18.66 2.33
CA ALA A 348 -2.05 -17.66 2.56
C ALA A 348 -0.68 -18.19 2.13
N HIS A 349 0.01 -17.44 1.27
CA HIS A 349 1.33 -17.77 0.74
C HIS A 349 2.34 -16.69 1.15
N ALA A 350 3.33 -17.06 1.95
CA ALA A 350 4.35 -16.15 2.43
C ALA A 350 5.58 -16.11 1.50
N THR A 351 6.19 -14.93 1.35
CA THR A 351 7.44 -14.76 0.56
C THR A 351 8.65 -15.45 1.19
N LYS A 352 8.59 -15.73 2.50
CA LYS A 352 9.63 -16.34 3.32
C LYS A 352 9.10 -17.51 4.13
N ASN A 353 10.01 -18.37 4.60
CA ASN A 353 9.68 -19.44 5.54
C ASN A 353 9.27 -18.83 6.89
N LEU A 354 8.05 -19.14 7.33
CA LEU A 354 7.52 -18.64 8.60
C LEU A 354 7.83 -19.61 9.73
N ARG A 355 8.02 -19.06 10.94
CA ARG A 355 8.03 -19.79 12.22
C ARG A 355 6.65 -19.76 12.89
N GLN A 356 5.97 -18.63 12.78
CA GLN A 356 4.65 -18.42 13.37
C GLN A 356 3.85 -17.42 12.52
N ALA A 357 2.55 -17.65 12.41
CA ALA A 357 1.58 -16.68 11.93
C ALA A 357 0.50 -16.50 13.00
N GLN A 358 0.12 -15.25 13.27
CA GLN A 358 -0.98 -14.90 14.15
C GLN A 358 -2.04 -14.16 13.35
N ILE A 359 -3.29 -14.55 13.53
CA ILE A 359 -4.46 -13.94 12.92
C ILE A 359 -5.31 -13.35 14.03
N ASP A 360 -5.53 -12.05 13.98
CA ASP A 360 -6.40 -11.33 14.89
C ASP A 360 -7.69 -10.95 14.16
N TYR A 361 -8.83 -11.42 14.65
CA TYR A 361 -10.15 -11.06 14.17
C TYR A 361 -10.53 -9.73 14.81
N LEU A 362 -10.50 -8.66 14.03
CA LEU A 362 -10.91 -7.33 14.45
C LEU A 362 -12.44 -7.24 14.36
N ALA A 363 -13.12 -7.70 15.40
CA ALA A 363 -14.55 -7.47 15.61
C ALA A 363 -14.75 -6.33 16.63
N ASP A 364 -15.87 -5.61 16.55
CA ASP A 364 -16.12 -4.39 17.32
C ASP A 364 -16.14 -4.57 18.86
N ASP A 365 -16.35 -5.79 19.38
CA ASP A 365 -16.48 -6.02 20.84
C ASP A 365 -15.36 -6.86 21.51
N ALA A 366 -14.61 -7.68 20.76
CA ALA A 366 -13.45 -8.42 21.31
C ALA A 366 -12.57 -9.04 20.21
N PRO A 367 -11.26 -8.74 20.16
CA PRO A 367 -10.37 -9.37 19.20
C PRO A 367 -10.12 -10.84 19.57
N GLN A 368 -10.53 -11.76 18.69
CA GLN A 368 -10.15 -13.16 18.83
C GLN A 368 -8.81 -13.39 18.13
N THR A 369 -7.86 -14.01 18.82
CA THR A 369 -6.54 -14.31 18.26
C THR A 369 -6.40 -15.81 17.99
N ARG A 370 -6.02 -16.17 16.76
CA ARG A 370 -5.61 -17.53 16.39
C ARG A 370 -4.12 -17.54 16.04
N LYS A 371 -3.35 -18.41 16.71
CA LYS A 371 -1.90 -18.58 16.47
C LYS A 371 -1.66 -19.90 15.72
N PHE A 372 -0.88 -19.82 14.66
CA PHE A 372 -0.40 -20.94 13.85
C PHE A 372 1.11 -21.05 14.05
N VAL A 373 1.58 -22.20 14.52
CA VAL A 373 3.00 -22.54 14.53
C VAL A 373 3.30 -23.20 13.20
N LEU A 374 4.23 -22.61 12.44
CA LEU A 374 4.59 -23.04 11.10
C LEU A 374 6.07 -23.39 11.19
N ASP A 375 6.44 -24.67 11.17
CA ASP A 375 7.84 -25.09 11.32
C ASP A 375 8.62 -24.90 10.01
N GLY A 376 8.74 -23.65 9.53
CA GLY A 376 9.43 -23.29 8.29
C GLY A 376 8.56 -23.38 7.03
N ALA A 377 7.25 -23.59 7.17
CA ALA A 377 6.32 -23.59 6.04
C ALA A 377 6.10 -22.17 5.49
N ARG A 378 5.82 -22.07 4.18
CA ARG A 378 5.42 -20.83 3.51
C ARG A 378 3.91 -20.69 3.35
N ASP A 379 3.23 -21.82 3.31
CA ASP A 379 1.81 -21.90 3.03
C ASP A 379 1.05 -22.33 4.28
N PHE A 380 -0.08 -21.66 4.53
CA PHE A 380 -1.06 -22.10 5.51
C PHE A 380 -2.46 -21.72 5.03
N HIS A 381 -3.46 -22.42 5.56
CA HIS A 381 -4.85 -22.13 5.24
C HIS A 381 -5.74 -22.25 6.47
N PHE A 382 -6.83 -21.50 6.47
CA PHE A 382 -7.87 -21.60 7.48
C PHE A 382 -9.23 -21.36 6.82
N THR A 383 -10.29 -21.81 7.48
CA THR A 383 -11.64 -21.73 6.97
C THR A 383 -12.48 -20.83 7.85
N ILE A 384 -13.30 -20.01 7.20
CA ILE A 384 -14.39 -19.25 7.79
C ILE A 384 -15.67 -19.97 7.34
N ASP A 385 -16.34 -20.63 8.28
CA ASP A 385 -17.44 -21.55 7.95
C ASP A 385 -18.65 -20.85 7.32
N ARG A 386 -18.95 -19.63 7.79
CA ARG A 386 -20.06 -18.81 7.30
C ARG A 386 -19.76 -17.33 7.55
N LEU A 387 -19.69 -16.53 6.48
CA LEU A 387 -19.63 -15.07 6.59
C LEU A 387 -21.03 -14.52 6.93
N ALA A 388 -21.22 -14.00 8.15
CA ALA A 388 -22.52 -13.48 8.61
C ALA A 388 -22.60 -11.94 8.61
N SER A 389 -21.46 -11.29 8.88
CA SER A 389 -21.29 -9.85 8.97
C SER A 389 -19.93 -9.48 8.40
N ASP A 390 -19.67 -8.19 8.26
CA ASP A 390 -18.35 -7.67 7.94
C ASP A 390 -17.30 -8.23 8.90
N GLN A 391 -16.16 -8.62 8.36
CA GLN A 391 -15.04 -9.16 9.12
C GLN A 391 -13.72 -8.60 8.60
N THR A 392 -12.90 -8.12 9.53
CA THR A 392 -11.53 -7.69 9.25
C THR A 392 -10.54 -8.60 9.98
N LEU A 393 -9.61 -9.20 9.25
CA LEU A 393 -8.53 -10.01 9.81
C LEU A 393 -7.21 -9.28 9.69
N SER A 394 -6.42 -9.26 10.76
CA SER A 394 -5.05 -8.74 10.78
C SER A 394 -4.06 -9.88 10.95
N PHE A 395 -3.03 -9.91 10.10
CA PHE A 395 -1.99 -10.93 10.12
C PHE A 395 -0.68 -10.36 10.67
N SER A 396 -0.14 -11.02 11.69
CA SER A 396 1.19 -10.81 12.23
C SER A 396 2.06 -12.04 11.96
N LEU A 397 3.19 -11.85 11.30
CA LEU A 397 4.04 -12.93 10.81
C LEU A 397 5.41 -12.87 11.49
N LEU A 398 5.99 -14.03 11.79
CA LEU A 398 7.36 -14.16 12.27
C LEU A 398 8.10 -15.14 11.36
N ASP A 399 9.17 -14.69 10.72
CA ASP A 399 9.98 -15.54 9.84
C ASP A 399 10.97 -16.43 10.60
N ALA A 400 11.64 -17.34 9.88
CA ALA A 400 12.65 -18.23 10.43
C ALA A 400 13.93 -17.49 10.91
N ASP A 401 14.19 -16.29 10.42
CA ASP A 401 15.30 -15.42 10.85
C ASP A 401 14.92 -14.59 12.11
N GLY A 402 13.69 -14.70 12.62
CA GLY A 402 13.19 -13.94 13.78
C GLY A 402 12.68 -12.53 13.44
N VAL A 403 12.48 -12.22 12.16
CA VAL A 403 12.01 -10.93 11.68
C VAL A 403 10.49 -10.93 11.49
N ALA A 404 9.84 -9.91 12.04
CA ALA A 404 8.40 -9.69 11.88
C ALA A 404 8.04 -8.87 10.64
N ASN A 405 6.78 -8.92 10.21
CA ASN A 405 6.26 -8.00 9.19
C ASN A 405 6.20 -6.56 9.71
N ARG A 406 6.48 -5.57 8.85
CA ARG A 406 6.57 -4.15 9.24
C ARG A 406 5.25 -3.53 9.72
N GLY A 407 4.13 -4.07 9.28
CA GLY A 407 2.79 -3.59 9.62
C GLY A 407 1.75 -4.68 9.40
N PRO A 408 0.57 -4.55 10.02
CA PRO A 408 -0.49 -5.55 9.92
C PRO A 408 -0.94 -5.69 8.48
N ILE A 409 -0.86 -6.91 7.94
CA ILE A 409 -1.48 -7.23 6.65
C ILE A 409 -2.96 -7.43 6.97
N GLN A 410 -3.86 -6.75 6.27
CA GLN A 410 -5.29 -6.81 6.56
C GLN A 410 -6.07 -7.46 5.42
N LEU A 411 -7.02 -8.32 5.78
CA LEU A 411 -8.05 -8.84 4.90
C LEU A 411 -9.40 -8.32 5.41
N ALA A 412 -9.98 -7.37 4.68
CA ALA A 412 -11.32 -6.88 4.94
C ALA A 412 -12.31 -7.60 4.01
N MET A 413 -13.31 -8.25 4.59
CA MET A 413 -14.40 -8.89 3.87
C MET A 413 -15.71 -8.19 4.26
N THR A 414 -16.45 -7.73 3.26
CA THR A 414 -17.76 -7.11 3.45
C THR A 414 -18.85 -8.11 3.10
N ALA A 415 -19.81 -8.31 4.01
CA ALA A 415 -20.90 -9.26 3.84
C ALA A 415 -22.05 -8.59 3.08
N VAL A 416 -22.20 -8.93 1.79
CA VAL A 416 -23.26 -8.41 0.93
C VAL A 416 -24.53 -9.21 1.16
N ALA A 417 -25.58 -8.55 1.63
CA ALA A 417 -26.89 -9.16 1.82
C ALA A 417 -27.58 -9.41 0.47
N ASP A 418 -28.48 -10.39 0.48
CA ASP A 418 -29.33 -10.77 -0.64
C ASP A 418 -30.52 -9.81 -0.74
N GLU A 419 -30.78 -9.25 -1.91
CA GLU A 419 -31.88 -8.30 -2.10
C GLU A 419 -33.21 -9.05 -2.33
N PRO A 420 -34.36 -8.54 -1.85
CA PRO A 420 -35.64 -9.15 -2.17
C PRO A 420 -36.00 -8.92 -3.65
N PRO A 421 -36.83 -9.80 -4.26
CA PRO A 421 -37.25 -9.64 -5.65
C PRO A 421 -37.92 -8.28 -5.91
N GLN A 422 -37.82 -7.76 -7.12
CA GLN A 422 -38.60 -6.60 -7.56
C GLN A 422 -39.87 -7.07 -8.28
N VAL A 423 -41.04 -6.62 -7.82
CA VAL A 423 -42.36 -7.00 -8.35
C VAL A 423 -43.06 -5.77 -8.93
N ASP A 424 -43.02 -5.60 -10.25
CA ASP A 424 -43.79 -4.57 -10.97
C ASP A 424 -44.89 -5.26 -11.79
N VAL A 425 -45.98 -5.63 -11.13
CA VAL A 425 -47.16 -6.26 -11.75
C VAL A 425 -48.35 -5.33 -11.54
N ARG A 426 -49.03 -5.00 -12.65
CA ARG A 426 -50.18 -4.09 -12.68
C ARG A 426 -51.39 -4.76 -13.30
N ILE A 427 -52.55 -4.22 -12.98
CA ILE A 427 -53.81 -4.60 -13.61
C ILE A 427 -54.08 -3.64 -14.76
N GLU A 428 -54.24 -4.16 -15.98
CA GLU A 428 -54.55 -3.34 -17.15
C GLU A 428 -56.04 -3.36 -17.49
N GLY A 429 -56.61 -2.19 -17.81
CA GLY A 429 -58.00 -2.07 -18.24
C GLY A 429 -59.01 -2.41 -17.15
N ILE A 430 -58.68 -2.13 -15.89
CA ILE A 430 -59.58 -2.24 -14.74
C ILE A 430 -59.47 -0.93 -13.96
N GLY A 431 -60.62 -0.33 -13.63
CA GLY A 431 -60.70 0.85 -12.79
C GLY A 431 -60.74 0.50 -11.30
N SER A 432 -61.39 1.34 -10.50
CA SER A 432 -61.58 1.13 -9.06
C SER A 432 -62.68 0.11 -8.72
N ALA A 433 -63.48 -0.31 -9.69
CA ALA A 433 -64.65 -1.16 -9.47
C ALA A 433 -64.64 -2.38 -10.41
N ILE A 434 -65.09 -3.52 -9.90
CA ILE A 434 -65.15 -4.78 -10.64
C ILE A 434 -66.48 -5.50 -10.42
N THR A 435 -66.89 -6.35 -11.37
CA THR A 435 -68.01 -7.28 -11.17
C THR A 435 -67.53 -8.61 -10.56
N PRO A 436 -68.43 -9.40 -9.94
CA PRO A 436 -68.10 -10.76 -9.49
C PRO A 436 -67.59 -11.70 -10.58
N GLN A 437 -67.83 -11.37 -11.86
CA GLN A 437 -67.44 -12.18 -13.03
C GLN A 437 -66.23 -11.61 -13.77
N ALA A 438 -65.56 -10.61 -13.21
CA ALA A 438 -64.45 -9.92 -13.85
C ALA A 438 -63.24 -10.83 -14.09
N ARG A 439 -62.50 -10.50 -15.14
CA ARG A 439 -61.21 -11.07 -15.53
C ARG A 439 -60.17 -9.96 -15.45
N LEU A 440 -59.23 -10.06 -14.52
CA LEU A 440 -58.19 -9.04 -14.30
C LEU A 440 -56.94 -9.40 -15.11
N PRO A 441 -56.58 -8.66 -16.17
CA PRO A 441 -55.36 -8.90 -16.92
C PRO A 441 -54.17 -8.41 -16.10
N LEU A 442 -53.33 -9.33 -15.62
CA LEU A 442 -52.12 -9.00 -14.89
C LEU A 442 -50.96 -8.92 -15.87
N ARG A 443 -50.34 -7.74 -15.92
CA ARG A 443 -49.17 -7.48 -16.76
C ARG A 443 -48.04 -6.88 -15.98
N GLY A 444 -46.84 -7.32 -16.28
CA GLY A 444 -45.64 -6.73 -15.70
C GLY A 444 -44.48 -7.70 -15.63
N ARG A 445 -43.54 -7.38 -14.76
CA ARG A 445 -42.31 -8.17 -14.63
C ARG A 445 -41.92 -8.34 -13.18
N VAL A 446 -41.41 -9.54 -12.89
CA VAL A 446 -40.72 -9.85 -11.64
C VAL A 446 -39.25 -10.13 -11.95
N GLU A 447 -38.35 -9.45 -11.26
CA GLU A 447 -36.90 -9.59 -11.41
C GLU A 447 -36.23 -9.88 -10.06
N ASP A 448 -35.17 -10.66 -10.07
CA ASP A 448 -34.39 -11.03 -8.89
C ASP A 448 -32.94 -11.35 -9.30
N ASP A 449 -31.97 -11.08 -8.43
CA ASP A 449 -30.55 -11.24 -8.71
C ASP A 449 -30.11 -12.72 -8.74
N TYR A 450 -30.66 -13.56 -7.86
CA TYR A 450 -30.38 -14.99 -7.79
C TYR A 450 -31.51 -15.89 -8.31
N GLY A 451 -32.66 -15.30 -8.64
CA GLY A 451 -33.76 -15.90 -9.35
C GLY A 451 -35.00 -16.14 -8.50
N VAL A 452 -36.15 -16.00 -9.16
CA VAL A 452 -37.47 -16.10 -8.55
C VAL A 452 -37.90 -17.56 -8.40
N ASP A 453 -38.27 -17.98 -7.20
CA ASP A 453 -38.79 -19.34 -6.95
C ASP A 453 -40.28 -19.45 -7.29
N ARG A 454 -41.08 -18.50 -6.77
CA ARG A 454 -42.54 -18.54 -6.82
C ARG A 454 -43.14 -17.14 -6.89
N ILE A 455 -44.20 -17.01 -7.69
CA ILE A 455 -45.00 -15.80 -7.82
C ILE A 455 -46.44 -16.16 -7.50
N TRP A 456 -47.10 -15.39 -6.64
CA TRP A 456 -48.49 -15.60 -6.27
C TRP A 456 -49.22 -14.27 -6.10
N LEU A 457 -50.54 -14.32 -6.20
CA LEU A 457 -51.41 -13.23 -5.78
C LEU A 457 -51.79 -13.46 -4.33
N GLU A 458 -51.62 -12.41 -3.54
CA GLU A 458 -52.25 -12.30 -2.25
C GLU A 458 -53.49 -11.44 -2.39
N TYR A 459 -54.61 -11.93 -1.86
CA TYR A 459 -55.85 -11.18 -1.85
C TYR A 459 -56.56 -11.27 -0.51
N THR A 460 -57.20 -10.18 -0.13
CA THR A 460 -58.01 -10.05 1.09
C THR A 460 -59.40 -9.60 0.70
N LEU A 461 -60.41 -10.22 1.30
CA LEU A 461 -61.82 -9.89 1.13
C LEU A 461 -62.28 -9.13 2.37
N ASP A 462 -62.66 -7.87 2.22
CA ASP A 462 -63.01 -6.99 3.33
C ASP A 462 -61.91 -7.00 4.42
N ASP A 463 -62.21 -7.54 5.61
CA ASP A 463 -61.28 -7.68 6.75
C ASP A 463 -60.92 -9.15 7.07
N ASP A 464 -61.09 -10.07 6.11
CA ASP A 464 -60.71 -11.49 6.26
C ASP A 464 -59.18 -11.68 6.27
N ASP A 465 -58.75 -12.88 6.69
CA ASP A 465 -57.34 -13.28 6.58
C ASP A 465 -56.88 -13.33 5.10
N PRO A 466 -55.62 -12.93 4.80
CA PRO A 466 -55.08 -12.95 3.45
C PRO A 466 -55.08 -14.37 2.87
N ARG A 467 -55.62 -14.50 1.67
CA ARG A 467 -55.63 -15.74 0.88
C ARG A 467 -54.63 -15.65 -0.25
N ARG A 468 -54.15 -16.81 -0.70
CA ARG A 468 -53.12 -16.92 -1.74
C ARG A 468 -53.66 -17.68 -2.95
N SER A 469 -53.34 -17.18 -4.14
CA SER A 469 -53.50 -17.89 -5.41
C SER A 469 -52.17 -17.93 -6.14
N ASP A 470 -51.65 -19.12 -6.43
CA ASP A 470 -50.39 -19.26 -7.16
C ASP A 470 -50.55 -18.81 -8.61
N LEU A 471 -49.59 -17.99 -9.09
CA LEU A 471 -49.54 -17.51 -10.47
C LEU A 471 -48.57 -18.32 -11.31
N ALA A 472 -47.32 -18.44 -10.84
CA ALA A 472 -46.26 -19.09 -11.58
C ALA A 472 -45.16 -19.63 -10.66
N SER A 473 -44.51 -20.70 -11.11
CA SER A 473 -43.30 -21.27 -10.51
C SER A 473 -42.15 -21.25 -11.52
N PRO A 474 -41.47 -20.11 -11.68
CA PRO A 474 -40.52 -19.85 -12.77
C PRO A 474 -39.17 -20.59 -12.69
N ALA A 475 -39.02 -21.54 -11.76
CA ALA A 475 -37.84 -22.41 -11.62
C ALA A 475 -36.50 -21.65 -11.44
N SER A 476 -36.52 -20.55 -10.68
CA SER A 476 -35.36 -19.68 -10.40
C SER A 476 -34.79 -18.96 -11.62
N ARG A 477 -35.65 -18.47 -12.52
CA ARG A 477 -35.25 -17.49 -13.54
C ARG A 477 -35.04 -16.13 -12.89
N SER A 478 -34.03 -15.38 -13.36
CA SER A 478 -33.72 -14.03 -12.89
C SER A 478 -34.76 -12.99 -13.32
N HIS A 479 -35.49 -13.23 -14.41
CA HIS A 479 -36.61 -12.40 -14.82
C HIS A 479 -37.79 -13.27 -15.28
N VAL A 480 -39.00 -12.78 -15.00
CA VAL A 480 -40.25 -13.46 -15.34
C VAL A 480 -41.24 -12.40 -15.78
N ASP A 481 -41.64 -12.47 -17.05
CA ASP A 481 -42.73 -11.64 -17.57
C ASP A 481 -44.07 -12.28 -17.17
N VAL A 482 -44.92 -11.49 -16.53
CA VAL A 482 -46.28 -11.87 -16.14
C VAL A 482 -47.22 -11.31 -17.20
N ASP A 483 -47.93 -12.19 -17.91
CA ASP A 483 -49.02 -11.84 -18.83
C ASP A 483 -50.11 -12.92 -18.71
N LEU A 484 -50.79 -12.92 -17.56
CA LEU A 484 -51.78 -13.93 -17.22
C LEU A 484 -53.03 -13.25 -16.65
N PRO A 485 -54.24 -13.65 -17.09
CA PRO A 485 -55.46 -13.16 -16.48
C PRO A 485 -55.74 -13.85 -15.13
N PHE A 486 -56.32 -13.12 -14.19
CA PHE A 486 -56.89 -13.66 -12.95
C PHE A 486 -58.42 -13.65 -13.02
N GLU A 487 -59.04 -14.81 -12.79
CA GLU A 487 -60.49 -15.02 -12.89
C GLU A 487 -61.16 -14.79 -11.53
N VAL A 488 -61.83 -13.64 -11.37
CA VAL A 488 -62.49 -13.26 -10.10
C VAL A 488 -63.69 -14.15 -9.78
N ALA A 489 -64.32 -14.72 -10.80
CA ALA A 489 -65.46 -15.62 -10.67
C ALA A 489 -65.21 -16.80 -9.71
N GLN A 490 -63.96 -17.23 -9.56
CA GLN A 490 -63.57 -18.33 -8.67
C GLN A 490 -63.63 -17.95 -7.18
N LEU A 491 -63.70 -16.66 -6.86
CA LEU A 491 -63.73 -16.14 -5.50
C LEU A 491 -65.16 -16.01 -4.93
N GLU A 492 -66.19 -16.24 -5.76
CA GLU A 492 -67.61 -16.17 -5.37
C GLU A 492 -67.99 -14.87 -4.64
N LEU A 493 -67.46 -13.73 -5.12
CA LEU A 493 -67.65 -12.42 -4.48
C LEU A 493 -69.10 -11.95 -4.54
N LYS A 494 -69.54 -11.28 -3.48
CA LYS A 494 -70.85 -10.61 -3.41
C LYS A 494 -70.70 -9.12 -3.72
N PRO A 495 -71.66 -8.52 -4.45
CA PRO A 495 -71.69 -7.06 -4.61
C PRO A 495 -71.71 -6.35 -3.25
N GLY A 496 -70.92 -5.28 -3.14
CA GLY A 496 -70.70 -4.48 -1.92
C GLY A 496 -69.40 -4.80 -1.17
N GLN A 497 -68.70 -5.89 -1.53
CA GLN A 497 -67.43 -6.27 -0.91
C GLN A 497 -66.25 -5.49 -1.49
N LYS A 498 -65.14 -5.47 -0.74
CA LYS A 498 -63.86 -4.91 -1.18
C LYS A 498 -62.83 -6.02 -1.38
N LEU A 499 -62.22 -6.04 -2.56
CA LEU A 499 -61.11 -6.95 -2.89
C LEU A 499 -59.81 -6.16 -2.86
N LEU A 500 -58.95 -6.44 -1.89
CA LEU A 500 -57.56 -5.98 -1.91
C LEU A 500 -56.71 -7.05 -2.58
N LEU A 501 -56.02 -6.72 -3.66
CA LEU A 501 -55.22 -7.66 -4.45
C LEU A 501 -53.79 -7.13 -4.60
N GLY A 502 -52.78 -7.97 -4.45
CA GLY A 502 -51.39 -7.61 -4.75
C GLY A 502 -50.55 -8.80 -5.15
N ALA A 503 -49.66 -8.59 -6.12
CA ALA A 503 -48.69 -9.61 -6.51
C ALA A 503 -47.55 -9.71 -5.49
N ARG A 504 -47.13 -10.92 -5.19
CA ARG A 504 -45.97 -11.23 -4.35
C ARG A 504 -45.06 -12.22 -5.06
N ALA A 505 -43.77 -12.09 -4.80
CA ALA A 505 -42.77 -13.02 -5.28
C ALA A 505 -41.82 -13.39 -4.15
N ALA A 506 -41.29 -14.62 -4.21
CA ALA A 506 -40.21 -15.05 -3.34
C ALA A 506 -39.02 -15.48 -4.19
N ASP A 507 -37.83 -15.16 -3.68
CA ASP A 507 -36.57 -15.62 -4.22
C ASP A 507 -36.37 -17.13 -3.99
N ASN A 508 -35.23 -17.64 -4.45
CA ASN A 508 -34.83 -19.03 -4.27
C ASN A 508 -34.04 -19.30 -2.98
N ARG A 509 -33.95 -18.33 -2.06
CA ARG A 509 -33.16 -18.42 -0.84
C ARG A 509 -33.74 -19.47 0.11
N ALA A 510 -33.02 -20.58 0.28
CA ALA A 510 -33.45 -21.70 1.11
C ALA A 510 -32.85 -21.66 2.54
N PRO A 511 -33.51 -22.23 3.55
CA PRO A 511 -32.97 -22.42 4.90
C PRO A 511 -31.60 -23.14 4.87
N PRO A 512 -30.60 -22.76 5.70
CA PRO A 512 -30.74 -22.27 7.08
C PRO A 512 -30.40 -20.78 7.25
N ALA A 513 -30.81 -19.93 6.30
CA ALA A 513 -30.94 -18.50 6.56
C ALA A 513 -32.01 -18.30 7.66
N ALA A 514 -31.73 -17.52 8.70
CA ALA A 514 -32.59 -17.36 9.87
C ALA A 514 -34.01 -16.87 9.53
N ASP A 515 -34.19 -16.25 8.35
CA ASP A 515 -35.39 -15.51 7.97
C ASP A 515 -36.20 -16.15 6.82
N GLY A 516 -35.78 -17.30 6.28
CA GLY A 516 -36.43 -17.94 5.13
C GLY A 516 -36.15 -17.24 3.78
N PRO A 517 -36.94 -17.51 2.73
CA PRO A 517 -36.81 -16.84 1.43
C PRO A 517 -37.18 -15.37 1.54
N ASN A 518 -36.47 -14.49 0.82
CA ASN A 518 -36.87 -13.09 0.76
C ASN A 518 -38.18 -12.99 -0.03
N VAL A 519 -39.15 -12.26 0.52
CA VAL A 519 -40.45 -12.04 -0.10
C VAL A 519 -40.63 -10.57 -0.38
N ALA A 520 -41.02 -10.26 -1.61
CA ALA A 520 -41.36 -8.93 -2.03
C ALA A 520 -42.83 -8.81 -2.40
N GLN A 521 -43.35 -7.60 -2.26
CA GLN A 521 -44.72 -7.25 -2.59
C GLN A 521 -44.74 -6.08 -3.58
N GLY A 522 -45.50 -6.25 -4.65
CA GLY A 522 -45.77 -5.19 -5.61
C GLY A 522 -46.89 -4.26 -5.17
N GLU A 523 -47.41 -3.49 -6.13
CA GLU A 523 -48.54 -2.59 -5.93
C GLU A 523 -49.78 -3.35 -5.43
N ARG A 524 -50.55 -2.70 -4.54
CA ARG A 524 -51.82 -3.21 -4.03
C ARG A 524 -52.98 -2.46 -4.68
N PHE A 525 -53.92 -3.21 -5.23
CA PHE A 525 -55.12 -2.71 -5.87
C PHE A 525 -56.31 -2.96 -4.95
N LEU A 526 -57.00 -1.88 -4.56
CA LEU A 526 -58.28 -1.96 -3.86
C LEU A 526 -59.40 -1.84 -4.88
N LEU A 527 -60.19 -2.89 -5.04
CA LEU A 527 -61.25 -2.99 -6.04
C LEU A 527 -62.60 -3.15 -5.33
N ASP A 528 -63.54 -2.24 -5.61
CA ASP A 528 -64.90 -2.32 -5.10
C ASP A 528 -65.73 -3.28 -5.97
N VAL A 529 -66.34 -4.30 -5.35
CA VAL A 529 -67.17 -5.28 -6.06
C VAL A 529 -68.57 -4.69 -6.24
N VAL A 530 -68.98 -4.41 -7.48
CA VAL A 530 -70.26 -3.77 -7.83
C VAL A 530 -71.11 -4.69 -8.69
N THR A 531 -72.42 -4.38 -8.79
CA THR A 531 -73.28 -5.08 -9.76
C THR A 531 -72.96 -4.63 -11.20
N PRO A 532 -73.28 -5.45 -12.23
CA PRO A 532 -73.13 -5.03 -13.62
C PRO A 532 -73.85 -3.72 -13.95
N ASP A 533 -75.07 -3.52 -13.44
CA ASP A 533 -75.83 -2.27 -13.63
C ASP A 533 -75.13 -1.07 -12.97
N GLN A 534 -74.55 -1.24 -11.78
CA GLN A 534 -73.79 -0.17 -11.10
C GLN A 534 -72.51 0.18 -11.86
N LEU A 535 -71.80 -0.82 -12.39
CA LEU A 535 -70.62 -0.56 -13.22
C LEU A 535 -70.98 0.21 -14.48
N LEU A 536 -72.07 -0.17 -15.15
CA LEU A 536 -72.58 0.56 -16.33
C LEU A 536 -72.90 2.01 -15.99
N ALA A 537 -73.60 2.28 -14.88
CA ALA A 537 -73.90 3.64 -14.44
C ALA A 537 -72.62 4.47 -14.16
N LEU A 538 -71.57 3.85 -13.61
CA LEU A 538 -70.26 4.49 -13.44
C LEU A 538 -69.60 4.80 -14.80
N MET A 539 -69.68 3.87 -15.76
CA MET A 539 -69.14 4.08 -17.11
C MET A 539 -69.90 5.17 -17.86
N GLU A 540 -71.24 5.21 -17.74
CA GLU A 540 -72.09 6.26 -18.33
C GLU A 540 -71.75 7.64 -17.76
N THR A 541 -71.57 7.74 -16.44
CA THR A 541 -71.14 8.99 -15.79
C THR A 541 -69.79 9.46 -16.33
N ARG A 542 -68.83 8.53 -16.52
CA ARG A 542 -67.52 8.84 -17.12
C ARG A 542 -67.64 9.25 -18.59
N GLU A 543 -68.46 8.56 -19.37
CA GLU A 543 -68.73 8.88 -20.77
C GLU A 543 -69.37 10.27 -20.92
N LEU A 544 -70.32 10.63 -20.06
CA LEU A 544 -70.95 11.95 -20.04
C LEU A 544 -69.92 13.05 -19.76
N ASN A 545 -69.01 12.85 -18.80
CA ASN A 545 -67.93 13.79 -18.50
C ASN A 545 -66.96 13.93 -19.69
N LEU A 546 -66.60 12.82 -20.34
CA LEU A 546 -65.75 12.84 -21.54
C LEU A 546 -66.44 13.56 -22.71
N ARG A 547 -67.74 13.39 -22.87
CA ARG A 547 -68.52 14.13 -23.87
C ARG A 547 -68.51 15.63 -23.60
N GLN A 548 -68.80 16.08 -22.38
CA GLN A 548 -68.78 17.50 -22.03
C GLN A 548 -67.39 18.12 -22.31
N ARG A 549 -66.34 17.38 -21.98
CA ARG A 549 -64.97 17.78 -22.33
C ARG A 549 -64.78 17.85 -23.85
N PHE A 550 -65.27 16.87 -24.59
CA PHE A 550 -65.18 16.84 -26.04
C PHE A 550 -65.96 17.98 -26.72
N GLU A 551 -67.13 18.34 -26.20
CA GLU A 551 -67.91 19.50 -26.66
C GLU A 551 -67.17 20.82 -26.41
N THR A 552 -66.47 20.92 -25.27
CA THR A 552 -65.59 22.07 -24.97
C THR A 552 -64.48 22.17 -26.02
N ILE A 553 -63.85 21.05 -26.39
CA ILE A 553 -62.83 21.02 -27.45
C ILE A 553 -63.42 21.46 -28.80
N ILE A 554 -64.62 20.98 -29.15
CA ILE A 554 -65.31 21.42 -30.39
C ILE A 554 -65.54 22.93 -30.37
N GLN A 555 -65.97 23.48 -29.24
CA GLN A 555 -66.16 24.92 -29.09
C GLN A 555 -64.83 25.67 -29.24
N GLU A 556 -63.74 25.23 -28.61
CA GLU A 556 -62.42 25.86 -28.74
C GLU A 556 -61.88 25.82 -30.19
N VAL A 557 -62.15 24.74 -30.92
CA VAL A 557 -61.82 24.64 -32.35
C VAL A 557 -62.66 25.60 -33.18
N THR A 558 -63.95 25.73 -32.88
CA THR A 558 -64.87 26.67 -33.55
C THR A 558 -64.42 28.11 -33.31
N ASP A 559 -64.08 28.47 -32.07
CA ASP A 559 -63.56 29.78 -31.71
C ASP A 559 -62.23 30.07 -32.42
N THR A 560 -61.37 29.05 -32.56
CA THR A 560 -60.11 29.16 -33.30
C THR A 560 -60.36 29.43 -34.78
N ARG A 561 -61.32 28.73 -35.39
CA ARG A 561 -61.75 28.96 -36.77
C ARG A 561 -62.30 30.36 -36.98
N ASP A 562 -63.17 30.84 -36.09
CA ASP A 562 -63.77 32.18 -36.20
C ASP A 562 -62.75 33.30 -35.96
N SER A 563 -61.76 33.08 -35.08
CA SER A 563 -60.61 33.97 -34.89
C SER A 563 -59.78 34.14 -36.17
N LEU A 564 -59.59 33.05 -36.94
CA LEU A 564 -58.91 33.07 -38.24
C LEU A 564 -59.76 33.77 -39.32
N ALA A 565 -61.09 33.58 -39.30
CA ALA A 565 -62.00 34.29 -40.19
C ALA A 565 -62.01 35.81 -39.95
N GLY A 566 -61.74 36.23 -38.71
CA GLY A 566 -61.65 37.64 -38.31
C GLY A 566 -60.31 38.32 -38.58
N LEU A 567 -59.36 37.70 -39.31
CA LEU A 567 -58.08 38.33 -39.66
C LEU A 567 -58.31 39.59 -40.48
N GLU A 568 -57.70 40.70 -40.05
CA GLU A 568 -57.91 41.99 -40.70
C GLU A 568 -57.01 42.17 -41.93
N LYS A 569 -57.52 42.84 -42.95
CA LYS A 569 -56.71 43.25 -44.11
C LYS A 569 -55.87 44.47 -43.72
N ALA A 570 -54.61 44.49 -44.11
CA ALA A 570 -53.77 45.68 -43.95
C ALA A 570 -54.44 46.88 -44.66
N PRO A 571 -54.41 48.09 -44.07
CA PRO A 571 -54.90 49.29 -44.74
C PRO A 571 -54.09 49.50 -46.03
N SER A 572 -54.77 49.38 -47.18
CA SER A 572 -54.21 49.72 -48.49
C SER A 572 -54.18 51.24 -48.66
N GLU A 573 -53.18 51.77 -49.38
CA GLU A 573 -53.14 53.17 -49.83
C GLU A 573 -54.42 53.64 -50.55
N ALA A 574 -55.29 52.71 -50.98
CA ALA A 574 -56.58 52.99 -51.61
C ALA A 574 -57.75 53.28 -50.63
N ALA A 575 -57.50 53.40 -49.32
CA ALA A 575 -58.55 53.82 -48.38
C ALA A 575 -58.84 55.32 -48.53
N GLU A 576 -60.04 55.67 -49.03
CA GLU A 576 -60.48 57.05 -49.33
C GLU A 576 -60.53 58.04 -48.14
N LYS A 577 -60.11 57.63 -46.93
CA LYS A 577 -59.91 58.54 -45.79
C LYS A 577 -58.68 58.12 -44.98
N PRO A 578 -57.64 58.99 -44.86
CA PRO A 578 -56.55 58.77 -43.92
C PRO A 578 -57.08 58.82 -42.47
N PRO A 579 -56.50 58.05 -41.54
CA PRO A 579 -56.73 58.27 -40.11
C PRO A 579 -56.27 59.68 -39.73
N ALA A 580 -57.05 60.36 -38.89
CA ALA A 580 -56.57 61.55 -38.20
C ALA A 580 -55.47 61.13 -37.21
N ASP A 581 -54.29 61.71 -37.38
CA ASP A 581 -53.14 61.71 -36.45
C ASP A 581 -52.22 60.46 -36.37
N GLY A 582 -52.05 59.66 -37.43
CA GLY A 582 -51.02 58.61 -37.46
C GLY A 582 -50.44 58.28 -38.85
N GLU A 583 -49.15 57.93 -38.91
CA GLU A 583 -48.48 57.44 -40.13
C GLU A 583 -49.08 56.08 -40.57
N PRO A 584 -49.42 55.89 -41.86
CA PRO A 584 -50.07 54.67 -42.35
C PRO A 584 -49.24 53.38 -42.16
N GLU A 585 -47.91 53.50 -42.10
CA GLU A 585 -47.00 52.37 -41.84
C GLU A 585 -47.17 51.81 -40.41
N ALA A 586 -47.31 52.67 -39.40
CA ALA A 586 -47.49 52.26 -38.00
C ALA A 586 -48.84 51.54 -37.77
N ALA A 587 -49.89 51.96 -38.49
CA ALA A 587 -51.19 51.30 -38.45
C ALA A 587 -51.15 49.90 -39.10
N ALA A 588 -50.46 49.75 -40.23
CA ALA A 588 -50.28 48.46 -40.90
C ALA A 588 -49.44 47.48 -40.06
N GLU A 589 -48.38 47.96 -39.40
CA GLU A 589 -47.55 47.15 -38.50
C GLU A 589 -48.35 46.64 -37.29
N THR A 590 -49.21 47.48 -36.72
CA THR A 590 -50.10 47.10 -35.60
C THR A 590 -51.10 46.00 -36.00
N VAL A 591 -51.68 46.10 -37.20
CA VAL A 591 -52.59 45.07 -37.75
C VAL A 591 -51.85 43.75 -37.97
N LEU A 592 -50.63 43.81 -38.53
CA LEU A 592 -49.79 42.64 -38.76
C LEU A 592 -49.43 41.91 -37.45
N GLN A 593 -48.98 42.65 -36.43
CA GLN A 593 -48.66 42.09 -35.12
C GLN A 593 -49.87 41.38 -34.49
N ARG A 594 -51.06 41.99 -34.55
CA ARG A 594 -52.28 41.36 -34.02
C ARG A 594 -52.68 40.11 -34.81
N ASN A 595 -52.56 40.12 -36.14
CA ASN A 595 -52.82 38.94 -36.97
C ASN A 595 -51.83 37.81 -36.66
N LEU A 596 -50.54 38.11 -36.50
CA LEU A 596 -49.52 37.14 -36.11
C LEU A 596 -49.83 36.52 -34.73
N LEU A 597 -50.19 37.34 -33.73
CA LEU A 597 -50.58 36.84 -32.42
C LEU A 597 -51.83 35.96 -32.46
N ARG A 598 -52.81 36.26 -33.33
CA ARG A 598 -54.00 35.41 -33.52
C ARG A 598 -53.64 34.05 -34.11
N VAL A 599 -52.78 34.02 -35.13
CA VAL A 599 -52.34 32.76 -35.75
C VAL A 599 -51.46 31.95 -34.80
N GLU A 600 -50.60 32.59 -34.02
CA GLU A 600 -49.81 31.90 -33.00
C GLU A 600 -50.68 31.28 -31.90
N ARG A 601 -51.71 31.98 -31.43
CA ARG A 601 -52.71 31.40 -30.52
C ARG A 601 -53.48 30.25 -31.17
N ALA A 602 -53.82 30.36 -32.46
CA ALA A 602 -54.47 29.27 -33.19
C ALA A 602 -53.58 28.02 -33.29
N GLU A 603 -52.26 28.18 -33.51
CA GLU A 603 -51.30 27.06 -33.49
C GLU A 603 -51.25 26.38 -32.12
N GLN A 604 -51.14 27.18 -31.05
CA GLN A 604 -51.12 26.67 -29.67
C GLN A 604 -52.42 25.93 -29.31
N ASN A 605 -53.58 26.51 -29.64
CA ASN A 605 -54.87 25.89 -29.42
C ASN A 605 -55.03 24.60 -30.24
N ASN A 606 -54.57 24.58 -31.50
CA ASN A 606 -54.61 23.37 -32.32
C ASN A 606 -53.79 22.23 -31.70
N GLN A 607 -52.58 22.52 -31.21
CA GLN A 607 -51.74 21.50 -30.56
C GLN A 607 -52.37 21.00 -29.25
N LYS A 608 -52.83 21.92 -28.39
CA LYS A 608 -53.55 21.60 -27.16
C LYS A 608 -54.76 20.71 -27.44
N ASN A 609 -55.62 21.12 -28.37
CA ASN A 609 -56.85 20.40 -28.71
C ASN A 609 -56.57 19.02 -29.33
N ALA A 610 -55.47 18.86 -30.06
CA ALA A 610 -55.03 17.56 -30.56
C ALA A 610 -54.66 16.59 -29.42
N GLU A 611 -53.91 17.07 -28.43
CA GLU A 611 -53.53 16.28 -27.24
C GLU A 611 -54.75 15.95 -26.36
N GLU A 612 -55.63 16.91 -26.14
CA GLU A 612 -56.86 16.68 -25.39
C GLU A 612 -57.80 15.70 -26.09
N THR A 613 -57.96 15.82 -27.42
CA THR A 613 -58.77 14.88 -28.21
C THR A 613 -58.17 13.47 -28.16
N ARG A 614 -56.84 13.35 -28.21
CA ARG A 614 -56.15 12.06 -28.04
C ARG A 614 -56.42 11.47 -26.66
N GLY A 615 -56.38 12.30 -25.60
CA GLY A 615 -56.73 11.90 -24.24
C GLY A 615 -58.16 11.37 -24.13
N VAL A 616 -59.13 12.04 -24.76
CA VAL A 616 -60.52 11.57 -24.82
C VAL A 616 -60.60 10.21 -25.55
N ALA A 617 -59.90 10.04 -26.67
CA ALA A 617 -59.88 8.77 -27.40
C ALA A 617 -59.31 7.61 -26.57
N VAL A 618 -58.23 7.84 -25.81
CA VAL A 618 -57.65 6.85 -24.90
C VAL A 618 -58.63 6.51 -23.78
N ALA A 619 -59.26 7.51 -23.16
CA ALA A 619 -60.23 7.27 -22.09
C ALA A 619 -61.45 6.44 -22.55
N PHE A 620 -61.90 6.59 -23.80
CA PHE A 620 -62.94 5.72 -24.38
C PHE A 620 -62.45 4.28 -24.59
N ASP A 621 -61.19 4.08 -24.96
CA ASP A 621 -60.60 2.74 -25.04
C ASP A 621 -60.45 2.10 -23.65
N ASP A 622 -60.14 2.90 -22.62
CA ASP A 622 -60.08 2.46 -21.22
C ASP A 622 -61.46 2.02 -20.72
N ILE A 623 -62.51 2.81 -20.96
CA ILE A 623 -63.91 2.42 -20.65
C ILE A 623 -64.25 1.09 -21.33
N ARG A 624 -63.89 0.94 -22.62
CA ARG A 624 -64.13 -0.30 -23.35
C ARG A 624 -63.36 -1.48 -22.73
N ALA A 625 -62.10 -1.28 -22.35
CA ALA A 625 -61.30 -2.31 -21.71
C ALA A 625 -61.89 -2.71 -20.36
N GLU A 626 -62.33 -1.75 -19.54
CA GLU A 626 -63.02 -1.99 -18.27
C GLU A 626 -64.30 -2.81 -18.46
N LEU A 627 -65.13 -2.49 -19.45
CA LEU A 627 -66.36 -3.24 -19.74
C LEU A 627 -66.11 -4.68 -20.17
N VAL A 628 -65.13 -4.89 -21.07
CA VAL A 628 -64.75 -6.22 -21.56
C VAL A 628 -64.15 -7.06 -20.44
N ASN A 629 -63.24 -6.48 -19.66
CA ASN A 629 -62.60 -7.18 -18.55
C ASN A 629 -63.60 -7.50 -17.44
N ASN A 630 -64.64 -6.68 -17.24
CA ASN A 630 -65.72 -6.95 -16.30
C ASN A 630 -66.85 -7.84 -16.83
N ARG A 631 -66.76 -8.30 -18.10
CA ARG A 631 -67.78 -9.12 -18.77
C ARG A 631 -69.18 -8.49 -18.77
N VAL A 632 -69.25 -7.17 -18.92
CA VAL A 632 -70.51 -6.40 -19.06
C VAL A 632 -70.64 -5.80 -20.46
N ASP A 633 -69.71 -6.11 -21.36
CA ASP A 633 -69.74 -5.62 -22.73
C ASP A 633 -70.81 -6.29 -23.58
N THR A 634 -71.41 -5.50 -24.48
CA THR A 634 -72.23 -6.00 -25.59
C THR A 634 -71.50 -5.72 -26.90
N GLU A 635 -71.78 -6.53 -27.93
CA GLU A 635 -71.14 -6.36 -29.24
C GLU A 635 -71.38 -4.94 -29.81
N GLU A 636 -72.59 -4.41 -29.62
CA GLU A 636 -72.95 -3.06 -30.04
C GLU A 636 -72.14 -1.98 -29.31
N LEU A 637 -71.99 -2.10 -27.98
CA LEU A 637 -71.22 -1.17 -27.18
C LEU A 637 -69.74 -1.20 -27.56
N ARG A 638 -69.20 -2.39 -27.85
CA ARG A 638 -67.81 -2.58 -28.29
C ARG A 638 -67.54 -1.90 -29.63
N ILE A 639 -68.42 -2.10 -30.60
CA ILE A 639 -68.33 -1.46 -31.93
C ILE A 639 -68.47 0.06 -31.80
N ARG A 640 -69.39 0.54 -30.96
CA ARG A 640 -69.59 1.99 -30.74
C ARG A 640 -68.33 2.65 -30.17
N LEU A 641 -67.86 2.17 -29.02
CA LEU A 641 -66.74 2.77 -28.30
C LEU A 641 -65.45 2.73 -29.13
N LYS A 642 -65.20 1.62 -29.83
CA LYS A 642 -63.99 1.44 -30.63
C LYS A 642 -64.08 2.06 -32.03
N ASP A 643 -65.02 1.57 -32.83
CA ASP A 643 -65.02 1.82 -34.28
C ASP A 643 -65.75 3.13 -34.64
N ARG A 644 -66.67 3.61 -33.78
CA ARG A 644 -67.45 4.83 -34.03
C ARG A 644 -66.97 6.04 -33.21
N ILE A 645 -66.26 5.83 -32.10
CA ILE A 645 -65.78 6.89 -31.22
C ILE A 645 -64.25 6.93 -31.16
N SER A 646 -63.58 6.01 -30.46
CA SER A 646 -62.14 6.12 -30.18
C SER A 646 -61.27 6.08 -31.45
N GLY A 647 -61.58 5.17 -32.39
CA GLY A 647 -60.91 5.06 -33.69
C GLY A 647 -61.01 6.33 -34.53
N PRO A 648 -62.22 6.85 -34.80
CA PRO A 648 -62.39 8.13 -35.48
C PRO A 648 -61.71 9.31 -34.80
N LEU A 649 -61.72 9.40 -33.46
CA LEU A 649 -61.00 10.46 -32.74
C LEU A 649 -59.49 10.40 -32.98
N LYS A 650 -58.88 9.20 -32.91
CA LYS A 650 -57.46 9.00 -33.23
C LYS A 650 -57.15 9.42 -34.66
N GLN A 651 -58.02 9.07 -35.60
CA GLN A 651 -57.87 9.48 -37.01
C GLN A 651 -57.96 11.00 -37.19
N ILE A 652 -58.87 11.69 -36.50
CA ILE A 652 -58.98 13.15 -36.53
C ILE A 652 -57.69 13.80 -36.00
N VAL A 653 -57.13 13.27 -34.91
CA VAL A 653 -55.86 13.75 -34.34
C VAL A 653 -54.70 13.56 -35.30
N ASP A 654 -54.53 12.36 -35.85
CA ASP A 654 -53.36 12.04 -36.66
C ASP A 654 -53.42 12.68 -38.06
N VAL A 655 -54.62 12.95 -38.58
CA VAL A 655 -54.83 13.51 -39.92
C VAL A 655 -55.20 14.99 -39.85
N GLN A 656 -56.38 15.32 -39.31
CA GLN A 656 -56.99 16.65 -39.49
C GLN A 656 -56.29 17.73 -38.64
N PHE A 657 -56.01 17.46 -37.36
CA PHE A 657 -55.23 18.37 -36.52
C PHE A 657 -53.81 18.61 -37.07
N ALA A 658 -53.20 17.59 -37.67
CA ALA A 658 -51.89 17.70 -38.33
C ALA A 658 -51.97 18.51 -39.64
N HIS A 659 -53.06 18.37 -40.41
CA HIS A 659 -53.31 19.19 -41.60
C HIS A 659 -53.55 20.65 -41.24
N LEU A 660 -54.42 20.93 -40.27
CA LEU A 660 -54.67 22.30 -39.79
C LEU A 660 -53.40 22.95 -39.23
N GLY A 661 -52.62 22.21 -38.43
CA GLY A 661 -51.32 22.68 -37.93
C GLY A 661 -50.36 23.11 -39.05
N ARG A 662 -50.23 22.30 -40.11
CA ARG A 662 -49.43 22.68 -41.30
C ARG A 662 -49.94 23.93 -42.00
N SER A 663 -51.26 24.07 -42.16
CA SER A 663 -51.87 25.25 -42.76
C SER A 663 -51.65 26.52 -41.91
N LEU A 664 -51.72 26.41 -40.59
CA LEU A 664 -51.45 27.51 -39.66
C LEU A 664 -49.99 27.96 -39.70
N THR A 665 -49.05 27.03 -39.74
CA THR A 665 -47.62 27.35 -39.88
C THR A 665 -47.31 27.99 -41.23
N ALA A 666 -47.94 27.53 -42.30
CA ALA A 666 -47.83 28.18 -43.61
C ALA A 666 -48.38 29.62 -43.60
N LEU A 667 -49.55 29.82 -42.97
CA LEU A 667 -50.18 31.14 -42.80
C LEU A 667 -49.29 32.08 -41.98
N LYS A 668 -48.74 31.62 -40.86
CA LYS A 668 -47.81 32.39 -40.01
C LYS A 668 -46.57 32.85 -40.79
N LYS A 669 -45.99 31.95 -41.60
CA LYS A 669 -44.84 32.25 -42.44
C LYS A 669 -45.16 33.30 -43.51
N GLN A 670 -46.33 33.22 -44.15
CA GLN A 670 -46.75 34.20 -45.16
C GLN A 670 -47.04 35.58 -44.55
N LEU A 671 -47.68 35.61 -43.37
CA LEU A 671 -47.89 36.85 -42.61
C LEU A 671 -46.56 37.50 -42.24
N ALA A 672 -45.61 36.75 -41.67
CA ALA A 672 -44.30 37.27 -41.30
C ALA A 672 -43.48 37.78 -42.51
N GLY A 673 -43.72 37.22 -43.71
CA GLY A 673 -43.07 37.62 -44.95
C GLY A 673 -43.73 38.79 -45.69
N GLY A 674 -44.82 39.37 -45.15
CA GLY A 674 -45.55 40.48 -45.79
C GLY A 674 -46.24 40.11 -47.11
N ALA A 675 -46.41 38.82 -47.39
CA ALA A 675 -47.05 38.32 -48.61
C ALA A 675 -48.59 38.37 -48.50
N GLU A 676 -49.28 38.35 -49.64
CA GLU A 676 -50.74 38.21 -49.67
C GLU A 676 -51.15 36.88 -49.02
N HIS A 677 -51.80 36.97 -47.85
CA HIS A 677 -52.10 35.85 -46.97
C HIS A 677 -53.57 35.38 -47.04
N SER A 678 -54.35 35.94 -47.97
CA SER A 678 -55.78 35.66 -48.15
C SER A 678 -56.04 34.18 -48.44
N ASP A 679 -55.24 33.56 -49.31
CA ASP A 679 -55.46 32.17 -49.73
C ASP A 679 -54.99 31.15 -48.69
N ALA A 680 -53.90 31.42 -47.96
CA ALA A 680 -53.51 30.57 -46.83
C ALA A 680 -54.49 30.67 -45.66
N ALA A 681 -55.06 31.86 -45.41
CA ALA A 681 -56.10 32.03 -44.39
C ALA A 681 -57.36 31.24 -44.76
N LYS A 682 -57.81 31.31 -46.02
CA LYS A 682 -58.91 30.47 -46.51
C LYS A 682 -58.61 28.98 -46.36
N SER A 683 -57.42 28.54 -46.75
CA SER A 683 -57.02 27.14 -46.61
C SER A 683 -57.04 26.67 -45.16
N ALA A 684 -56.54 27.48 -44.21
CA ALA A 684 -56.60 27.15 -42.78
C ALA A 684 -58.06 27.08 -42.27
N ILE A 685 -58.93 28.00 -42.70
CA ILE A 685 -60.36 27.99 -42.35
C ILE A 685 -61.06 26.75 -42.93
N GLU A 686 -60.80 26.40 -44.19
CA GLU A 686 -61.37 25.19 -44.82
C GLU A 686 -60.93 23.91 -44.10
N GLN A 687 -59.66 23.82 -43.68
CA GLN A 687 -59.19 22.70 -42.87
C GLN A 687 -59.88 22.65 -41.49
N ALA A 688 -60.08 23.81 -40.86
CA ALA A 688 -60.80 23.89 -39.59
C ALA A 688 -62.28 23.50 -39.74
N ASP A 689 -62.95 23.93 -40.82
CA ASP A 689 -64.34 23.57 -41.12
C ASP A 689 -64.49 22.05 -41.34
N LEU A 690 -63.59 21.43 -42.11
CA LEU A 690 -63.56 19.98 -42.29
C LEU A 690 -63.34 19.23 -40.97
N MET A 691 -62.49 19.77 -40.10
CA MET A 691 -62.21 19.19 -38.79
C MET A 691 -63.42 19.29 -37.85
N ILE A 692 -64.10 20.45 -37.81
CA ILE A 692 -65.32 20.65 -37.03
C ILE A 692 -66.41 19.66 -37.45
N VAL A 693 -66.62 19.46 -38.76
CA VAL A 693 -67.61 18.48 -39.26
C VAL A 693 -67.28 17.06 -38.79
N ALA A 694 -66.00 16.67 -38.82
CA ALA A 694 -65.58 15.35 -38.35
C ALA A 694 -65.74 15.19 -36.84
N LEU A 695 -65.38 16.20 -36.05
CA LEU A 695 -65.56 16.20 -34.60
C LEU A 695 -67.05 16.12 -34.23
N GLN A 696 -67.90 16.91 -34.89
CA GLN A 696 -69.36 16.86 -34.71
C GLN A 696 -69.93 15.49 -35.04
N LYS A 697 -69.48 14.86 -36.13
CA LYS A 697 -69.91 13.50 -36.48
C LYS A 697 -69.62 12.49 -35.37
N VAL A 698 -68.47 12.60 -34.68
CA VAL A 698 -68.15 11.73 -33.55
C VAL A 698 -68.98 12.08 -32.32
N ARG A 699 -69.18 13.36 -32.02
CA ARG A 699 -70.07 13.81 -30.93
C ARG A 699 -71.48 13.24 -31.11
N ASP A 700 -72.00 13.21 -32.33
CA ASP A 700 -73.33 12.66 -32.62
C ASP A 700 -73.38 11.15 -32.36
N GLN A 701 -72.26 10.41 -32.52
CA GLN A 701 -72.18 9.00 -32.11
C GLN A 701 -72.22 8.81 -30.59
N MET A 702 -71.79 9.80 -29.80
CA MET A 702 -71.91 9.78 -28.34
C MET A 702 -73.36 10.01 -27.89
N LEU A 703 -74.14 10.80 -28.64
CA LEU A 703 -75.53 11.16 -28.30
C LEU A 703 -76.56 10.05 -28.60
N GLN A 704 -76.32 9.21 -29.62
CA GLN A 704 -77.35 8.30 -30.15
C GLN A 704 -77.91 7.28 -29.15
N LEU A 705 -77.21 6.94 -28.06
CA LEU A 705 -77.68 5.98 -27.07
C LEU A 705 -78.02 6.60 -25.70
N GLU A 706 -77.70 7.86 -25.44
CA GLU A 706 -78.21 8.57 -24.25
C GLU A 706 -79.74 8.65 -24.31
N SER A 707 -80.30 9.01 -25.48
CA SER A 707 -81.75 9.03 -25.70
C SER A 707 -82.43 7.66 -25.60
N PHE A 708 -81.69 6.56 -25.82
CA PHE A 708 -82.20 5.20 -25.68
C PHE A 708 -82.13 4.74 -24.23
N ASN A 709 -81.02 4.97 -23.54
CA ASN A 709 -80.86 4.61 -22.13
C ASN A 709 -81.75 5.48 -21.24
N GLU A 710 -81.89 6.77 -21.51
CA GLU A 710 -82.82 7.67 -20.82
C GLU A 710 -84.27 7.19 -21.02
N ALA A 711 -84.62 6.69 -22.21
CA ALA A 711 -85.91 6.06 -22.45
C ALA A 711 -86.09 4.71 -21.72
N VAL A 712 -85.03 3.92 -21.59
CA VAL A 712 -85.03 2.65 -20.84
C VAL A 712 -85.12 2.89 -19.33
N ASP A 713 -84.45 3.92 -18.80
CA ASP A 713 -84.53 4.31 -17.40
C ASP A 713 -85.90 4.88 -17.05
N LEU A 714 -86.49 5.72 -17.91
CA LEU A 714 -87.90 6.11 -17.81
C LEU A 714 -88.82 4.88 -17.75
N LEU A 715 -88.56 3.86 -18.58
CA LEU A 715 -89.30 2.60 -18.56
C LEU A 715 -89.08 1.81 -17.26
N ARG A 716 -87.84 1.74 -16.74
CA ARG A 716 -87.52 1.08 -15.47
C ARG A 716 -88.19 1.78 -14.29
N GLU A 717 -88.17 3.12 -14.24
CA GLU A 717 -88.88 3.91 -13.24
C GLU A 717 -90.39 3.67 -13.29
N ILE A 718 -90.97 3.64 -14.50
CA ILE A 718 -92.39 3.32 -14.68
C ILE A 718 -92.70 1.89 -14.17
N ILE A 719 -91.85 0.91 -14.47
CA ILE A 719 -92.02 -0.49 -14.01
C ILE A 719 -91.89 -0.57 -12.48
N ALA A 720 -90.90 0.08 -11.89
CA ALA A 720 -90.68 0.10 -10.44
C ALA A 720 -91.86 0.80 -9.72
N ALA A 721 -92.32 1.93 -10.24
CA ALA A 721 -93.52 2.62 -9.75
C ALA A 721 -94.77 1.72 -9.86
N GLN A 722 -94.94 0.99 -10.98
CA GLN A 722 -96.04 0.06 -11.17
C GLN A 722 -95.99 -1.10 -10.17
N GLN A 723 -94.80 -1.67 -9.90
CA GLN A 723 -94.61 -2.71 -8.90
C GLN A 723 -94.93 -2.21 -7.49
N GLN A 724 -94.46 -1.02 -7.13
CA GLN A 724 -94.74 -0.40 -5.84
C GLN A 724 -96.24 -0.13 -5.65
N VAL A 725 -96.92 0.40 -6.67
CA VAL A 725 -98.39 0.58 -6.67
C VAL A 725 -99.11 -0.77 -6.58
N SER A 726 -98.65 -1.80 -7.28
CA SER A 726 -99.22 -3.16 -7.20
C SER A 726 -99.09 -3.74 -5.78
N GLU A 727 -97.92 -3.60 -5.15
CA GLU A 727 -97.70 -4.02 -3.77
C GLU A 727 -98.55 -3.24 -2.77
N GLN A 728 -98.62 -1.91 -2.91
CA GLN A 728 -99.50 -1.08 -2.09
C GLN A 728 -100.96 -1.48 -2.25
N THR A 729 -101.41 -1.75 -3.48
CA THR A 729 -102.78 -2.21 -3.76
C THR A 729 -103.04 -3.58 -3.14
N LYS A 730 -102.08 -4.53 -3.22
CA LYS A 730 -102.18 -5.84 -2.54
C LYS A 730 -102.25 -5.68 -1.02
N LYS A 731 -101.41 -4.82 -0.44
CA LYS A 731 -101.41 -4.51 1.00
C LYS A 731 -102.74 -3.91 1.45
N GLU A 732 -103.26 -2.90 0.76
CA GLU A 732 -104.57 -2.30 1.04
C GLU A 732 -105.72 -3.29 0.87
N ARG A 733 -105.71 -4.12 -0.19
CA ARG A 733 -106.73 -5.14 -0.41
C ARG A 733 -106.71 -6.21 0.69
N SER A 734 -105.52 -6.60 1.15
CA SER A 734 -105.36 -7.52 2.28
C SER A 734 -105.79 -6.91 3.62
N LYS A 735 -105.55 -5.60 3.81
CA LYS A 735 -105.99 -4.84 4.98
C LYS A 735 -107.51 -4.72 5.02
N LYS A 736 -108.15 -4.36 3.90
CA LYS A 736 -109.60 -4.24 3.78
C LYS A 736 -110.34 -5.58 3.90
N LEU A 737 -109.72 -6.68 3.45
CA LEU A 737 -110.21 -8.04 3.68
C LEU A 737 -110.15 -8.42 5.17
N ARG A 738 -109.12 -7.99 5.91
CA ARG A 738 -109.07 -8.16 7.37
C ARG A 738 -110.14 -7.33 8.07
N GLU A 739 -110.29 -6.07 7.72
CA GLU A 739 -111.33 -5.20 8.30
C GLU A 739 -112.75 -5.75 8.08
N LEU A 740 -113.05 -6.33 6.91
CA LEU A 740 -114.36 -6.97 6.65
C LEU A 740 -114.58 -8.30 7.38
N LEU A 741 -113.50 -9.02 7.71
CA LEU A 741 -113.57 -10.24 8.52
C LEU A 741 -113.71 -9.93 10.02
N ASP A 742 -113.17 -8.79 10.46
CA ASP A 742 -113.28 -8.31 11.85
C ASP A 742 -114.65 -7.64 12.14
N ASP A 743 -115.42 -7.24 11.12
CA ASP A 743 -116.77 -6.64 11.23
C ASP A 743 -117.93 -7.68 11.23
N GLU A 744 -117.63 -8.99 11.08
CA GLU A 744 -118.63 -10.09 11.11
C GLU A 744 -118.71 -10.84 12.48
N ASP A 745 -117.93 -10.41 13.49
CA ASP A 745 -118.04 -10.83 14.90
C ASP A 745 -118.68 -9.72 15.76
#